data_AF-A0A962IVM9-F1
#
_entry.id   AF-A0A962IVM9-F1
#
_cell.length_a   1.000
_cell.length_b   1.000
_cell.length_c   1.000
_cell.angle_alpha   90.00
_cell.angle_beta   90.00
_cell.angle_gamma   90.00
#
_symmetry.space_group_name_H-M   'P 1'
#
loop_
_entity.id
_entity.type
_entity.pdbx_description
1 polymer ?
#
loop_
_entity_poly.entity_id
_entity_poly.type
_entity_poly.pdbx_seq_one_letter_code
_entity_poly.pdbx_strand_id
1 'polypeptide(L)'
;MSLVSLVPPCDGVPDQRQQLLSEPCVMVIFGASGDLTRRLLVPALYNLWCDGLLSENFAVLGTGRSEITDEGFREQMASEEEGLRKFHTRHEFDAAACDELLAHFHFEPASISEEGFRGLKQRVDALDKQFGAGGNVLFYFAMAPGFFGSLCENLHLAGFQSGPGWKRIIVEKPFGTDLASALALNEEILRHWREEQIYRVDHYLGKETVQNLLTFRFANGMFEPLWNRDNIDNIQFNVCEAVDVQGRGGYYDKSGVLRDMMQNHMFQMLSYLCMEPPGSFEPDAIRNEKAKLLQSVRIYDEQGVRDNTVRGQYGPAFDKEGRQVKPGYREEPDVDPASSTETFAAVKLEIDNLRWQGVPVYLRSGKALWKRGTEIVVEFRKPPINMLRGTAIEHLPANRLIFHIQPYQGIELSFQAKIPGIATQVQSVRMGFDYGDAFKASRYTGYEVMIHACSRGDATLFSRGDLVEAAWRIAQPILDYWQAEPARDFPNYARNSWGPKAAWELLARDGRSWFEVVTPDLLEESPMFRGADPLLLNAVILSMRPQTSEAGEMIIRQGEITSDMYFLCRGEVEVLDSQGDIVSVLEEGDFFGEIGLLMETERTASVRAKTSLDMLVFSRGDFCRILKDHPQFADSMMKIAQERYDLSVSREQLLNH
;
A
#
# COMPACT_ATOMS: atom_id res chain seq x y z
N MET A 1 -13.24 -1.81 20.29
CA MET A 1 -14.21 -2.92 20.13
C MET A 1 -14.64 -2.95 18.68
N SER A 2 -14.29 -4.00 17.93
CA SER A 2 -14.92 -4.28 16.64
C SER A 2 -16.44 -4.25 16.82
N LEU A 3 -17.12 -3.39 16.07
CA LEU A 3 -18.59 -3.33 16.01
C LEU A 3 -19.18 -4.53 15.23
N VAL A 4 -18.33 -5.45 14.75
CA VAL A 4 -18.71 -6.56 13.89
C VAL A 4 -18.58 -7.86 14.66
N SER A 5 -19.71 -8.44 15.05
CA SER A 5 -19.77 -9.85 15.40
C SER A 5 -19.68 -10.67 14.10
N LEU A 6 -18.69 -11.55 13.99
CA LEU A 6 -18.65 -12.51 12.89
C LEU A 6 -19.93 -13.37 12.92
N VAL A 7 -20.71 -13.27 11.85
CA VAL A 7 -21.76 -14.24 11.57
C VAL A 7 -21.06 -15.49 11.02
N PRO A 8 -21.44 -16.71 11.42
CA PRO A 8 -20.89 -17.92 10.83
C PRO A 8 -21.00 -17.88 9.29
N PRO A 9 -20.03 -18.47 8.57
CA PRO A 9 -20.07 -18.52 7.11
C PRO A 9 -21.39 -19.15 6.66
N CYS A 10 -21.90 -18.72 5.49
CA CYS A 10 -23.16 -19.22 4.95
C CYS A 10 -23.23 -20.75 4.98
N ASP A 11 -24.36 -21.29 5.44
CA ASP A 11 -24.60 -22.74 5.50
C ASP A 11 -24.32 -23.39 4.14
N GLY A 12 -23.48 -24.44 4.13
CA GLY A 12 -23.16 -25.20 2.93
C GLY A 12 -21.76 -24.99 2.34
N VAL A 13 -20.83 -24.33 3.03
CA VAL A 13 -19.40 -24.38 2.70
C VAL A 13 -18.81 -25.68 3.30
N PRO A 14 -18.57 -26.75 2.51
CA PRO A 14 -17.92 -27.95 3.03
C PRO A 14 -16.52 -27.62 3.56
N ASP A 15 -15.96 -28.46 4.45
CA ASP A 15 -14.55 -28.35 4.87
C ASP A 15 -13.65 -28.66 3.66
N GLN A 16 -13.30 -27.61 2.90
CA GLN A 16 -12.67 -27.71 1.58
C GLN A 16 -11.16 -27.96 1.64
N ARG A 17 -10.54 -28.27 2.78
CA ARG A 17 -9.07 -28.41 2.88
C ARG A 17 -8.49 -29.41 1.87
N GLN A 18 -9.18 -30.51 1.56
CA GLN A 18 -8.77 -31.43 0.49
C GLN A 18 -8.98 -30.88 -0.93
N GLN A 19 -9.94 -29.98 -1.15
CA GLN A 19 -10.14 -29.29 -2.43
C GLN A 19 -9.16 -28.14 -2.64
N LEU A 20 -8.49 -27.67 -1.58
CA LEU A 20 -7.54 -26.56 -1.56
C LEU A 20 -6.08 -27.00 -1.64
N LEU A 21 -5.76 -28.28 -1.82
CA LEU A 21 -4.37 -28.71 -2.00
C LEU A 21 -3.80 -28.15 -3.31
N SER A 22 -2.51 -27.81 -3.32
CA SER A 22 -1.77 -27.54 -4.57
C SER A 22 -1.77 -28.78 -5.46
N GLU A 23 -1.66 -28.61 -6.77
CA GLU A 23 -1.45 -29.77 -7.64
C GLU A 23 0.01 -30.28 -7.49
N PRO A 24 0.24 -31.60 -7.65
CA PRO A 24 1.59 -32.16 -7.73
C PRO A 24 2.41 -31.44 -8.79
N CYS A 25 3.66 -31.08 -8.52
CA CYS A 25 4.57 -30.49 -9.52
C CYS A 25 6.04 -30.51 -9.08
N VAL A 26 6.94 -30.44 -10.06
CA VAL A 26 8.34 -30.05 -9.82
C VAL A 26 8.46 -28.54 -10.04
N MET A 27 8.82 -27.80 -8.99
CA MET A 27 9.09 -26.36 -9.05
C MET A 27 10.57 -26.11 -9.32
N VAL A 28 10.88 -25.52 -10.48
CA VAL A 28 12.25 -25.15 -10.87
C VAL A 28 12.46 -23.67 -10.61
N ILE A 29 13.39 -23.32 -9.72
CA ILE A 29 13.68 -21.92 -9.37
C ILE A 29 14.99 -21.49 -10.06
N PHE A 30 14.87 -20.63 -11.06
CA PHE A 30 16.02 -20.00 -11.69
C PHE A 30 16.52 -18.85 -10.83
N GLY A 31 17.83 -18.82 -10.53
CA GLY A 31 18.39 -17.86 -9.58
C GLY A 31 18.19 -18.27 -8.11
N ALA A 32 18.05 -19.57 -7.84
CA ALA A 32 17.68 -20.11 -6.52
C ALA A 32 18.60 -19.73 -5.36
N SER A 33 19.86 -19.38 -5.63
CA SER A 33 20.78 -18.90 -4.61
C SER A 33 20.60 -17.42 -4.25
N GLY A 34 19.64 -16.71 -4.86
CA GLY A 34 19.42 -15.27 -4.70
C GLY A 34 18.57 -14.88 -3.47
N ASP A 35 18.54 -13.58 -3.20
CA ASP A 35 17.85 -12.98 -2.04
C ASP A 35 16.34 -13.24 -2.03
N LEU A 36 15.68 -13.11 -3.20
CA LEU A 36 14.24 -13.33 -3.35
C LEU A 36 13.82 -14.74 -2.90
N THR A 37 14.59 -15.75 -3.32
CA THR A 37 14.30 -17.14 -2.99
C THR A 37 14.34 -17.36 -1.48
N ARG A 38 15.40 -16.89 -0.82
CA ARG A 38 15.60 -17.12 0.62
C ARG A 38 14.63 -16.33 1.50
N ARG A 39 14.31 -15.11 1.10
CA ARG A 39 13.50 -14.19 1.92
C ARG A 39 12.01 -14.31 1.70
N LEU A 40 11.57 -14.74 0.52
CA LEU A 40 10.15 -14.75 0.15
C LEU A 40 9.68 -16.13 -0.31
N LEU A 41 10.35 -16.76 -1.29
CA LEU A 41 9.83 -18.01 -1.87
C LEU A 41 9.90 -19.20 -0.90
N VAL A 42 11.03 -19.40 -0.23
CA VAL A 42 11.20 -20.51 0.72
C VAL A 42 10.31 -20.34 1.96
N PRO A 43 10.24 -19.15 2.59
CA PRO A 43 9.24 -18.88 3.62
C PRO A 43 7.80 -19.12 3.15
N ALA A 44 7.48 -18.78 1.90
CA ALA A 44 6.16 -19.04 1.35
C ALA A 44 5.85 -20.54 1.20
N LEU A 45 6.79 -21.32 0.67
CA LEU A 45 6.65 -22.78 0.58
C LEU A 45 6.54 -23.43 1.96
N TYR A 46 7.29 -22.94 2.95
CA TYR A 46 7.20 -23.38 4.34
C TYR A 46 5.82 -23.09 4.95
N ASN A 47 5.27 -21.91 4.70
CA ASN A 47 3.92 -21.58 5.15
C ASN A 47 2.87 -22.51 4.53
N LEU A 48 2.95 -22.76 3.22
CA LEU A 48 2.04 -23.70 2.53
C LEU A 48 2.18 -25.13 3.05
N TRP A 49 3.39 -25.58 3.36
CA TRP A 49 3.65 -26.90 3.94
C TRP A 49 3.04 -27.03 5.34
N CYS A 50 3.33 -26.08 6.24
CA CYS A 50 2.77 -26.07 7.59
C CYS A 50 1.24 -25.98 7.61
N ASP A 51 0.63 -25.31 6.63
CA ASP A 51 -0.83 -25.17 6.52
C ASP A 51 -1.47 -26.40 5.84
N GLY A 52 -0.69 -27.38 5.36
CA GLY A 52 -1.17 -28.56 4.65
C GLY A 52 -1.79 -28.24 3.29
N LEU A 53 -1.36 -27.13 2.66
CA LEU A 53 -1.85 -26.64 1.36
C LEU A 53 -0.90 -27.00 0.22
N LEU A 54 0.33 -27.44 0.51
CA LEU A 54 1.28 -27.95 -0.47
C LEU A 54 1.14 -29.47 -0.59
N SER A 55 1.10 -29.99 -1.82
CA SER A 55 1.08 -31.43 -2.09
C SER A 55 2.35 -32.11 -1.62
N GLU A 56 2.24 -33.34 -1.09
CA GLU A 56 3.40 -34.20 -0.78
C GLU A 56 4.12 -34.66 -2.06
N ASN A 57 3.42 -34.70 -3.20
CA ASN A 57 3.97 -35.03 -4.52
C ASN A 57 4.63 -33.81 -5.18
N PHE A 58 5.53 -33.17 -4.44
CA PHE A 58 6.16 -31.91 -4.81
C PHE A 58 7.68 -32.03 -4.71
N ALA A 59 8.42 -31.29 -5.55
CA ALA A 59 9.86 -31.17 -5.43
C ALA A 59 10.32 -29.77 -5.83
N VAL A 60 11.36 -29.25 -5.18
CA VAL A 60 12.02 -27.99 -5.56
C VAL A 60 13.36 -28.31 -6.20
N LEU A 61 13.58 -27.81 -7.40
CA LEU A 61 14.86 -27.83 -8.08
C LEU A 61 15.39 -26.40 -8.23
N GLY A 62 16.31 -26.02 -7.35
CA GLY A 62 17.06 -24.78 -7.52
C GLY A 62 18.07 -24.89 -8.66
N THR A 63 18.25 -23.81 -9.42
CA THR A 63 19.30 -23.77 -10.45
C THR A 63 19.96 -22.40 -10.54
N GLY A 64 21.24 -22.40 -10.89
CA GLY A 64 22.08 -21.22 -11.03
C GLY A 64 23.51 -21.60 -11.42
N ARG A 65 24.40 -20.60 -11.49
CA ARG A 65 25.81 -20.79 -11.87
C ARG A 65 26.67 -21.36 -10.74
N SER A 66 26.20 -21.30 -9.50
CA SER A 66 26.95 -21.73 -8.33
C SER A 66 27.06 -23.25 -8.30
N GLU A 67 28.24 -23.78 -8.01
CA GLU A 67 28.46 -25.21 -7.79
C GLU A 67 28.04 -25.57 -6.35
N ILE A 68 26.74 -25.87 -6.17
CA ILE A 68 26.14 -26.22 -4.88
C ILE A 68 25.57 -27.64 -4.97
N THR A 69 25.80 -28.47 -3.95
CA THR A 69 25.21 -29.81 -3.85
C THR A 69 23.78 -29.73 -3.29
N ASP A 70 23.00 -30.81 -3.43
CA ASP A 70 21.67 -30.90 -2.81
C ASP A 70 21.74 -30.59 -1.29
N GLU A 71 22.71 -31.18 -0.57
CA GLU A 71 22.90 -30.97 0.86
C GLU A 71 23.28 -29.52 1.18
N GLY A 72 24.24 -28.94 0.45
CA GLY A 72 24.66 -27.55 0.65
C GLY A 72 23.52 -26.56 0.38
N PHE A 73 22.65 -26.86 -0.60
CA PHE A 73 21.48 -26.03 -0.87
C PHE A 73 20.46 -26.10 0.27
N ARG A 74 20.20 -27.30 0.83
CA ARG A 74 19.31 -27.46 2.00
C ARG A 74 19.83 -26.73 3.22
N GLU A 75 21.12 -26.88 3.54
CA GLU A 75 21.77 -26.19 4.66
C GLU A 75 21.67 -24.66 4.50
N GLN A 76 21.93 -24.16 3.30
CA GLN A 76 21.80 -22.74 3.00
C GLN A 76 20.36 -22.23 3.19
N MET A 77 19.36 -22.99 2.71
CA MET A 77 17.95 -22.62 2.86
C MET A 77 17.46 -22.74 4.31
N ALA A 78 18.07 -23.58 5.14
CA ALA A 78 17.73 -23.73 6.56
C ALA A 78 18.37 -22.66 7.48
N SER A 79 19.43 -21.98 7.03
CA SER A 79 20.31 -21.12 7.84
C SER A 79 19.62 -20.07 8.71
N GLU A 80 20.17 -19.82 9.90
CA GLU A 80 19.78 -18.72 10.81
C GLU A 80 20.26 -17.33 10.36
N GLU A 81 21.27 -17.28 9.48
CA GLU A 81 21.84 -16.01 9.01
C GLU A 81 21.18 -15.53 7.72
N GLU A 82 20.82 -16.47 6.84
CA GLU A 82 20.40 -16.15 5.47
C GLU A 82 19.23 -17.00 4.96
N GLY A 83 18.70 -17.92 5.77
CA GLY A 83 17.67 -18.88 5.36
C GLY A 83 16.35 -18.73 6.11
N LEU A 84 15.58 -19.81 6.08
CA LEU A 84 14.22 -19.90 6.59
C LEU A 84 14.13 -19.60 8.10
N ARG A 85 15.12 -19.99 8.90
CA ARG A 85 15.14 -19.69 10.34
C ARG A 85 15.23 -18.19 10.64
N LYS A 86 15.75 -17.40 9.72
CA LYS A 86 15.76 -15.93 9.84
C LYS A 86 14.49 -15.27 9.32
N PHE A 87 13.96 -15.80 8.22
CA PHE A 87 12.94 -15.12 7.42
C PHE A 87 11.53 -15.72 7.55
N HIS A 88 11.32 -16.72 8.41
CA HIS A 88 9.98 -17.26 8.65
C HIS A 88 9.02 -16.18 9.15
N THR A 89 7.76 -16.26 8.72
CA THR A 89 6.72 -15.29 9.10
C THR A 89 5.73 -15.83 10.13
N ARG A 90 5.82 -17.12 10.46
CA ARG A 90 4.99 -17.75 11.51
C ARG A 90 5.41 -17.29 12.90
N HIS A 91 4.45 -17.22 13.81
CA HIS A 91 4.69 -16.91 15.23
C HIS A 91 5.60 -17.93 15.90
N GLU A 92 5.40 -19.21 15.58
CA GLU A 92 6.22 -20.31 16.08
C GLU A 92 6.88 -21.02 14.89
N PHE A 93 8.16 -21.34 15.05
CA PHE A 93 8.94 -22.07 14.06
C PHE A 93 8.85 -23.58 14.34
N ASP A 94 8.37 -24.33 13.36
CA ASP A 94 8.28 -25.78 13.38
C ASP A 94 9.50 -26.38 12.67
N ALA A 95 10.45 -26.85 13.47
CA ALA A 95 11.68 -27.45 12.96
C ALA A 95 11.44 -28.76 12.22
N ALA A 96 10.45 -29.57 12.63
CA ALA A 96 10.15 -30.83 11.98
C ALA A 96 9.56 -30.59 10.58
N ALA A 97 8.59 -29.69 10.48
CA ALA A 97 8.01 -29.29 9.20
C ALA A 97 9.05 -28.67 8.26
N CYS A 98 9.99 -27.89 8.79
CA CYS A 98 11.12 -27.35 8.01
C CYS A 98 12.01 -28.47 7.45
N ASP A 99 12.44 -29.42 8.29
CA ASP A 99 13.34 -30.50 7.86
C ASP A 99 12.66 -31.43 6.85
N GLU A 100 11.36 -31.72 7.05
CA GLU A 100 10.53 -32.45 6.09
C GLU A 100 10.46 -31.75 4.75
N LEU A 101 10.10 -30.46 4.73
CA LEU A 101 10.02 -29.68 3.49
C LEU A 101 11.36 -29.62 2.76
N LEU A 102 12.47 -29.37 3.47
CA LEU A 102 13.79 -29.26 2.87
C LEU A 102 14.28 -30.58 2.27
N ALA A 103 13.75 -31.73 2.68
CA ALA A 103 14.04 -33.01 2.02
C ALA A 103 13.59 -33.03 0.55
N HIS A 104 12.63 -32.18 0.17
CA HIS A 104 12.15 -32.02 -1.21
C HIS A 104 13.02 -31.05 -2.04
N PHE A 105 14.04 -30.43 -1.45
CA PHE A 105 14.89 -29.44 -2.12
C PHE A 105 16.11 -30.12 -2.73
N HIS A 106 16.38 -29.76 -3.98
CA HIS A 106 17.48 -30.23 -4.82
C HIS A 106 18.10 -29.06 -5.56
N PHE A 107 19.34 -29.23 -6.03
CA PHE A 107 20.04 -28.21 -6.80
C PHE A 107 20.72 -28.80 -8.03
N GLU A 108 20.63 -28.10 -9.15
CA GLU A 108 21.35 -28.44 -10.40
C GLU A 108 22.09 -27.19 -10.89
N PRO A 109 23.43 -27.18 -10.85
CA PRO A 109 24.22 -26.14 -11.49
C PRO A 109 23.97 -26.16 -13.00
N ALA A 110 23.47 -25.07 -13.56
CA ALA A 110 23.20 -24.97 -14.99
C ALA A 110 23.64 -23.61 -15.53
N SER A 111 24.32 -23.65 -16.68
CA SER A 111 24.52 -22.46 -17.49
C SER A 111 23.27 -22.17 -18.33
N ILE A 112 23.08 -20.91 -18.74
CA ILE A 112 22.03 -20.53 -19.70
C ILE A 112 22.50 -20.89 -21.11
N SER A 113 22.65 -22.19 -21.33
CA SER A 113 23.03 -22.80 -22.61
C SER A 113 22.11 -23.99 -22.89
N GLU A 114 22.01 -24.37 -24.15
CA GLU A 114 21.18 -25.51 -24.55
C GLU A 114 21.57 -26.81 -23.83
N GLU A 115 22.87 -27.06 -23.64
CA GLU A 115 23.37 -28.24 -22.93
C GLU A 115 22.99 -28.22 -21.44
N GLY A 116 23.11 -27.06 -20.78
CA GLY A 116 22.66 -26.88 -19.40
C GLY A 116 21.17 -27.18 -19.23
N PHE A 117 20.34 -26.75 -20.17
CA PHE A 117 18.89 -26.99 -20.13
C PHE A 117 18.50 -28.43 -20.45
N ARG A 118 19.27 -29.16 -21.26
CA ARG A 118 19.10 -30.61 -21.44
C ARG A 118 19.42 -31.37 -20.15
N GLY A 119 20.49 -31.01 -19.45
CA GLY A 119 20.82 -31.55 -18.13
C GLY A 119 19.72 -31.27 -17.11
N LEU A 120 19.25 -30.02 -17.06
CA LEU A 120 18.12 -29.61 -16.22
C LEU A 120 16.86 -30.44 -16.49
N LYS A 121 16.53 -30.70 -17.76
CA LYS A 121 15.40 -31.57 -18.11
C LYS A 121 15.56 -32.99 -17.58
N GLN A 122 16.74 -33.59 -17.71
CA GLN A 122 16.99 -34.93 -17.18
C GLN A 122 16.79 -34.97 -15.66
N ARG A 123 17.24 -33.94 -14.95
CA ARG A 123 17.05 -33.82 -13.50
C ARG A 123 15.58 -33.65 -13.13
N VAL A 124 14.83 -32.81 -13.84
CA VAL A 124 13.37 -32.66 -13.64
C VAL A 124 12.64 -33.97 -13.89
N ASP A 125 12.94 -34.69 -14.97
CA ASP A 125 12.30 -35.98 -15.29
C ASP A 125 12.63 -37.06 -14.23
N ALA A 126 13.80 -36.99 -13.59
CA ALA A 126 14.16 -37.88 -12.49
C ALA A 126 13.36 -37.56 -11.21
N LEU A 127 13.23 -36.28 -10.86
CA LEU A 127 12.45 -35.82 -9.70
C LEU A 127 10.95 -36.09 -9.90
N ASP A 128 10.42 -35.86 -11.09
CA ASP A 128 9.01 -36.17 -11.42
C ASP A 128 8.68 -37.64 -11.15
N LYS A 129 9.58 -38.57 -11.52
CA LYS A 129 9.43 -40.01 -11.23
C LYS A 129 9.57 -40.32 -9.74
N GLN A 130 10.48 -39.64 -9.05
CA GLN A 130 10.74 -39.87 -7.62
C GLN A 130 9.55 -39.44 -6.75
N PHE A 131 8.99 -38.25 -7.03
CA PHE A 131 7.94 -37.64 -6.22
C PHE A 131 6.53 -37.84 -6.81
N GLY A 132 6.40 -38.37 -8.03
CA GLY A 132 5.11 -38.61 -8.66
C GLY A 132 4.38 -37.31 -9.04
N ALA A 133 5.10 -36.33 -9.58
CA ALA A 133 4.56 -35.01 -9.92
C ALA A 133 3.66 -35.00 -11.18
N GLY A 134 3.49 -36.15 -11.85
CA GLY A 134 2.55 -36.31 -12.98
C GLY A 134 2.97 -35.58 -14.25
N GLY A 135 4.23 -35.19 -14.35
CA GLY A 135 4.77 -34.36 -15.43
C GLY A 135 4.48 -32.87 -15.25
N ASN A 136 3.87 -32.42 -14.16
CA ASN A 136 3.63 -30.99 -13.95
C ASN A 136 4.92 -30.25 -13.56
N VAL A 137 5.20 -29.12 -14.21
CA VAL A 137 6.40 -28.33 -13.92
C VAL A 137 6.07 -26.84 -13.81
N LEU A 138 6.47 -26.25 -12.69
CA LEU A 138 6.35 -24.81 -12.42
C LEU A 138 7.75 -24.20 -12.51
N PHE A 139 7.99 -23.33 -13.49
CA PHE A 139 9.24 -22.57 -13.59
C PHE A 139 9.06 -21.22 -12.90
N TYR A 140 9.95 -20.89 -11.98
CA TYR A 140 9.98 -19.59 -11.32
C TYR A 140 11.23 -18.82 -11.75
N PHE A 141 11.06 -17.68 -12.40
CA PHE A 141 12.17 -16.84 -12.84
C PHE A 141 12.53 -15.80 -11.79
N ALA A 142 13.30 -16.20 -10.77
CA ALA A 142 13.85 -15.30 -9.75
C ALA A 142 15.16 -14.63 -10.24
N MET A 143 15.13 -14.11 -11.47
CA MET A 143 16.27 -13.52 -12.18
C MET A 143 15.91 -12.16 -12.77
N ALA A 144 16.91 -11.41 -13.24
CA ALA A 144 16.68 -10.14 -13.91
C ALA A 144 15.88 -10.33 -15.23
N PRO A 145 15.00 -9.38 -15.61
CA PRO A 145 14.10 -9.52 -16.76
C PRO A 145 14.79 -9.78 -18.10
N GLY A 146 16.02 -9.28 -18.27
CA GLY A 146 16.80 -9.49 -19.49
C GLY A 146 17.11 -10.97 -19.81
N PHE A 147 16.88 -11.88 -18.87
CA PHE A 147 17.03 -13.32 -19.11
C PHE A 147 15.74 -14.02 -19.52
N PHE A 148 14.57 -13.44 -19.27
CA PHE A 148 13.28 -14.15 -19.36
C PHE A 148 13.03 -14.77 -20.74
N GLY A 149 13.26 -14.01 -21.81
CA GLY A 149 13.10 -14.51 -23.17
C GLY A 149 14.04 -15.68 -23.50
N SER A 150 15.34 -15.51 -23.20
CA SER A 150 16.32 -16.59 -23.38
C SER A 150 16.01 -17.85 -22.55
N LEU A 151 15.45 -17.70 -21.34
CA LEU A 151 15.01 -18.84 -20.52
C LEU A 151 13.82 -19.54 -21.19
N CYS A 152 12.82 -18.78 -21.66
CA CYS A 152 11.67 -19.32 -22.38
C CYS A 152 12.06 -20.07 -23.65
N GLU A 153 13.00 -19.53 -24.44
CA GLU A 153 13.54 -20.18 -25.65
C GLU A 153 14.29 -21.47 -25.28
N ASN A 154 15.21 -21.43 -24.32
CA ASN A 154 15.99 -22.61 -23.94
C ASN A 154 15.13 -23.72 -23.31
N LEU A 155 14.11 -23.37 -22.51
CA LEU A 155 13.13 -24.36 -22.01
C LEU A 155 12.37 -25.03 -23.16
N HIS A 156 12.00 -24.25 -24.17
CA HIS A 156 11.33 -24.78 -25.36
C HIS A 156 12.25 -25.72 -26.15
N LEU A 157 13.50 -25.30 -26.43
CA LEU A 157 14.50 -26.11 -27.14
C LEU A 157 14.86 -27.40 -26.40
N ALA A 158 14.90 -27.37 -25.07
CA ALA A 158 15.08 -28.56 -24.25
C ALA A 158 13.88 -29.52 -24.27
N GLY A 159 12.75 -29.11 -24.88
CA GLY A 159 11.59 -29.97 -25.07
C GLY A 159 10.61 -29.99 -23.89
N PHE A 160 10.66 -29.01 -22.98
CA PHE A 160 9.73 -28.95 -21.85
C PHE A 160 8.26 -28.76 -22.26
N GLN A 161 8.00 -28.22 -23.45
CA GLN A 161 6.64 -28.12 -24.02
C GLN A 161 6.03 -29.48 -24.41
N SER A 162 6.85 -30.53 -24.52
CA SER A 162 6.40 -31.87 -24.85
C SER A 162 6.25 -32.73 -23.59
N GLY A 163 5.26 -33.62 -23.57
CA GLY A 163 5.04 -34.59 -22.49
C GLY A 163 3.72 -34.40 -21.76
N PRO A 164 3.47 -35.23 -20.72
CA PRO A 164 2.28 -35.12 -19.88
C PRO A 164 2.42 -33.94 -18.90
N GLY A 165 1.28 -33.57 -18.30
CA GLY A 165 1.20 -32.52 -17.29
C GLY A 165 1.25 -31.10 -17.85
N TRP A 166 0.91 -30.13 -17.02
CA TRP A 166 1.00 -28.72 -17.38
C TRP A 166 2.40 -28.17 -17.16
N LYS A 167 2.71 -27.09 -17.89
CA LYS A 167 3.94 -26.31 -17.74
C LYS A 167 3.54 -24.86 -17.54
N ARG A 168 3.93 -24.28 -16.41
CA ARG A 168 3.59 -22.90 -16.05
C ARG A 168 4.85 -22.14 -15.68
N ILE A 169 4.90 -20.86 -16.02
CA ILE A 169 6.04 -19.99 -15.80
C ILE A 169 5.58 -18.79 -14.98
N ILE A 170 6.13 -18.65 -13.78
CA ILE A 170 6.04 -17.45 -12.97
C ILE A 170 7.21 -16.54 -13.32
N VAL A 171 6.90 -15.29 -13.68
CA VAL A 171 7.89 -14.27 -14.01
C VAL A 171 7.74 -13.08 -13.06
N GLU A 172 8.87 -12.52 -12.62
CA GLU A 172 8.93 -11.36 -11.72
C GLU A 172 8.88 -10.02 -12.46
N LYS A 173 8.52 -8.97 -11.73
CA LYS A 173 8.63 -7.59 -12.22
C LYS A 173 10.12 -7.15 -12.30
N PRO A 174 10.49 -6.20 -13.17
CA PRO A 174 9.64 -5.41 -14.08
C PRO A 174 9.36 -6.09 -15.43
N PHE A 175 8.16 -5.83 -15.99
CA PHE A 175 7.74 -6.27 -17.33
C PHE A 175 7.97 -5.16 -18.35
N GLY A 176 9.22 -5.05 -18.82
CA GLY A 176 9.68 -3.90 -19.58
C GLY A 176 9.93 -2.67 -18.70
N THR A 177 10.55 -1.65 -19.29
CA THR A 177 10.83 -0.34 -18.66
C THR A 177 10.08 0.81 -19.34
N ASP A 178 9.43 0.50 -20.45
CA ASP A 178 8.60 1.35 -21.29
C ASP A 178 7.66 0.44 -22.10
N LEU A 179 6.71 1.04 -22.83
CA LEU A 179 5.75 0.29 -23.64
C LEU A 179 6.44 -0.58 -24.71
N ALA A 180 7.48 -0.07 -25.37
CA ALA A 180 8.15 -0.77 -26.46
C ALA A 180 8.88 -2.04 -25.98
N SER A 181 9.64 -1.93 -24.88
CA SER A 181 10.33 -3.05 -24.25
C SER A 181 9.35 -4.06 -23.63
N ALA A 182 8.22 -3.60 -23.09
CA ALA A 182 7.18 -4.49 -22.59
C ALA A 182 6.54 -5.33 -23.72
N LEU A 183 6.22 -4.69 -24.86
CA LEU A 183 5.72 -5.38 -26.05
C LEU A 183 6.74 -6.39 -26.60
N ALA A 184 8.01 -5.98 -26.72
CA ALA A 184 9.08 -6.85 -27.21
C ALA A 184 9.28 -8.07 -26.31
N LEU A 185 9.32 -7.88 -24.99
CA LEU A 185 9.43 -8.97 -24.02
C LEU A 185 8.22 -9.90 -24.08
N ASN A 186 7.02 -9.34 -24.23
CA ASN A 186 5.80 -10.14 -24.33
C ASN A 186 5.81 -11.01 -25.61
N GLU A 187 6.21 -10.45 -26.74
CA GLU A 187 6.37 -11.19 -28.00
C GLU A 187 7.42 -12.31 -27.88
N GLU A 188 8.55 -12.02 -27.25
CA GLU A 188 9.64 -12.99 -27.06
C GLU A 188 9.19 -14.21 -26.24
N ILE A 189 8.47 -13.99 -25.14
CA ILE A 189 7.89 -15.06 -24.32
C ILE A 189 6.85 -15.85 -25.12
N LEU A 190 5.92 -15.14 -25.78
CA LEU A 190 4.78 -15.75 -26.48
C LEU A 190 5.16 -16.44 -27.79
N ARG A 191 6.37 -16.23 -28.30
CA ARG A 191 6.92 -16.98 -29.44
C ARG A 191 7.01 -18.48 -29.15
N HIS A 192 7.26 -18.85 -27.90
CA HIS A 192 7.51 -20.23 -27.49
C HIS A 192 6.51 -20.79 -26.46
N TRP A 193 5.71 -19.91 -25.85
CA TRP A 193 4.77 -20.25 -24.77
C TRP A 193 3.39 -19.65 -25.02
N ARG A 194 2.35 -20.27 -24.48
CA ARG A 194 0.98 -19.75 -24.55
C ARG A 194 0.69 -18.85 -23.37
N GLU A 195 -0.17 -17.84 -23.55
CA GLU A 195 -0.53 -16.88 -22.50
C GLU A 195 -1.08 -17.55 -21.22
N GLU A 196 -1.84 -18.63 -21.36
CA GLU A 196 -2.37 -19.43 -20.23
C GLU A 196 -1.27 -20.11 -19.38
N GLN A 197 -0.03 -20.19 -19.89
CA GLN A 197 1.11 -20.76 -19.20
C GLN A 197 1.94 -19.71 -18.46
N ILE A 198 1.65 -18.41 -18.65
CA ILE A 198 2.46 -17.31 -18.13
C ILE A 198 1.75 -16.60 -16.97
N TYR A 199 2.46 -16.50 -15.86
CA TYR A 199 1.98 -16.00 -14.58
C TYR A 199 2.85 -14.80 -14.17
N ARG A 200 2.44 -13.60 -14.57
CA ARG A 200 3.18 -12.35 -14.30
C ARG A 200 2.86 -11.81 -12.91
N VAL A 201 3.87 -11.76 -12.05
CA VAL A 201 3.72 -11.40 -10.64
C VAL A 201 3.46 -9.91 -10.47
N ASP A 202 2.39 -9.59 -9.76
CA ASP A 202 2.24 -8.35 -9.01
C ASP A 202 1.85 -8.71 -7.58
N HIS A 203 2.80 -8.57 -6.64
CA HIS A 203 2.61 -8.99 -5.25
C HIS A 203 1.50 -8.23 -4.51
N TYR A 204 1.03 -7.06 -5.00
CA TYR A 204 -0.15 -6.42 -4.41
C TYR A 204 -1.41 -7.24 -4.64
N LEU A 205 -1.50 -8.00 -5.73
CA LEU A 205 -2.65 -8.88 -6.01
C LEU A 205 -2.69 -10.09 -5.07
N GLY A 206 -1.54 -10.49 -4.52
CA GLY A 206 -1.47 -11.51 -3.47
C GLY A 206 -1.97 -11.05 -2.09
N LYS A 207 -2.24 -9.75 -1.89
CA LYS A 207 -2.72 -9.23 -0.60
C LYS A 207 -4.21 -9.51 -0.41
N GLU A 208 -4.57 -10.10 0.71
CA GLU A 208 -5.97 -10.39 1.10
C GLU A 208 -6.90 -9.18 0.93
N THR A 209 -6.47 -8.00 1.40
CA THR A 209 -7.26 -6.76 1.31
C THR A 209 -7.48 -6.29 -0.13
N VAL A 210 -6.55 -6.56 -1.04
CA VAL A 210 -6.71 -6.25 -2.47
C VAL A 210 -7.67 -7.25 -3.12
N GLN A 211 -7.56 -8.55 -2.78
CA GLN A 211 -8.49 -9.57 -3.26
C GLN A 211 -9.91 -9.28 -2.79
N ASN A 212 -10.08 -8.79 -1.55
CA ASN A 212 -11.38 -8.42 -1.01
C ASN A 212 -12.06 -7.26 -1.75
N LEU A 213 -11.36 -6.47 -2.58
CA LEU A 213 -12.01 -5.47 -3.43
C LEU A 213 -13.04 -6.12 -4.36
N LEU A 214 -12.72 -7.28 -4.94
CA LEU A 214 -13.63 -8.04 -5.80
C LEU A 214 -14.83 -8.57 -5.00
N THR A 215 -14.55 -9.26 -3.90
CA THR A 215 -15.58 -9.84 -3.03
C THR A 215 -16.52 -8.77 -2.49
N PHE A 216 -15.96 -7.65 -2.03
CA PHE A 216 -16.74 -6.53 -1.53
C PHE A 216 -17.70 -5.99 -2.59
N ARG A 217 -17.23 -5.76 -3.81
CA ARG A 217 -18.06 -5.19 -4.89
C ARG A 217 -19.19 -6.12 -5.31
N PHE A 218 -18.90 -7.41 -5.50
CA PHE A 218 -19.84 -8.31 -6.17
C PHE A 218 -20.62 -9.22 -5.23
N ALA A 219 -20.24 -9.35 -3.96
CA ALA A 219 -21.04 -10.09 -2.96
C ALA A 219 -22.03 -9.20 -2.20
N ASN A 220 -21.87 -7.88 -2.24
CA ASN A 220 -22.71 -6.95 -1.47
C ASN A 220 -23.66 -6.16 -2.37
N GLY A 221 -24.88 -6.68 -2.55
CA GLY A 221 -25.92 -6.05 -3.38
C GLY A 221 -26.32 -4.63 -2.93
N MET A 222 -26.01 -4.23 -1.70
CA MET A 222 -26.27 -2.87 -1.22
C MET A 222 -25.33 -1.81 -1.81
N PHE A 223 -24.10 -2.18 -2.20
CA PHE A 223 -23.09 -1.23 -2.70
C PHE A 223 -23.11 -1.09 -4.21
N GLU A 224 -23.47 -2.14 -4.97
CA GLU A 224 -23.45 -2.10 -6.44
C GLU A 224 -24.31 -0.96 -7.05
N PRO A 225 -25.53 -0.64 -6.55
CA PRO A 225 -26.30 0.50 -7.04
C PRO A 225 -25.63 1.86 -6.82
N LEU A 226 -24.73 1.96 -5.83
CA LEU A 226 -23.97 3.16 -5.52
C LEU A 226 -22.65 3.25 -6.32
N TRP A 227 -22.28 2.20 -7.05
CA TRP A 227 -20.95 2.06 -7.65
C TRP A 227 -20.85 2.64 -9.07
N ASN A 228 -21.20 3.92 -9.22
CA ASN A 228 -21.26 4.60 -10.52
C ASN A 228 -21.15 6.12 -10.39
N ARG A 229 -20.99 6.80 -11.53
CA ARG A 229 -20.91 8.27 -11.69
C ARG A 229 -22.04 9.09 -11.07
N ASP A 230 -23.22 8.51 -10.88
CA ASP A 230 -24.36 9.26 -10.32
C ASP A 230 -24.28 9.34 -8.80
N ASN A 231 -23.49 8.46 -8.17
CA ASN A 231 -23.36 8.36 -6.72
C ASN A 231 -21.94 8.63 -6.22
N ILE A 232 -20.92 8.30 -7.00
CA ILE A 232 -19.50 8.55 -6.68
C ILE A 232 -19.09 9.90 -7.26
N ASP A 233 -18.46 10.73 -6.43
CA ASP A 233 -17.89 12.01 -6.84
C ASP A 233 -16.45 11.85 -7.35
N ASN A 234 -15.61 11.17 -6.57
CA ASN A 234 -14.20 10.91 -6.91
C ASN A 234 -13.67 9.65 -6.19
N ILE A 235 -12.57 9.11 -6.71
CA ILE A 235 -11.84 8.01 -6.10
C ILE A 235 -10.39 8.44 -5.88
N GLN A 236 -9.82 8.11 -4.73
CA GLN A 236 -8.46 8.48 -4.35
C GLN A 236 -7.67 7.24 -3.94
N PHE A 237 -6.53 7.00 -4.58
CA PHE A 237 -5.57 5.97 -4.20
C PHE A 237 -4.36 6.64 -3.56
N ASN A 238 -4.15 6.34 -2.28
CA ASN A 238 -3.03 6.84 -1.49
C ASN A 238 -2.07 5.67 -1.25
N VAL A 239 -0.88 5.71 -1.86
CA VAL A 239 0.15 4.67 -1.66
C VAL A 239 1.44 5.34 -1.19
N CYS A 240 1.49 5.63 0.10
CA CYS A 240 2.57 6.38 0.73
C CYS A 240 3.57 5.44 1.41
N GLU A 241 4.87 5.75 1.27
CA GLU A 241 5.95 5.08 1.98
C GLU A 241 6.73 6.07 2.84
N ALA A 242 6.86 5.77 4.14
CA ALA A 242 7.73 6.54 5.04
C ALA A 242 9.22 6.26 4.80
N VAL A 243 9.55 5.12 4.20
CA VAL A 243 10.93 4.77 3.86
C VAL A 243 11.40 5.53 2.61
N ASP A 244 12.68 5.87 2.59
CA ASP A 244 13.37 6.43 1.43
C ASP A 244 13.90 5.32 0.50
N VAL A 245 14.87 5.62 -0.37
CA VAL A 245 15.42 4.64 -1.30
C VAL A 245 16.38 3.61 -0.65
N GLN A 246 16.71 3.75 0.65
CA GLN A 246 17.42 2.76 1.46
C GLN A 246 18.65 2.13 0.77
N GLY A 247 19.53 2.94 0.19
CA GLY A 247 20.76 2.48 -0.48
C GLY A 247 20.54 1.79 -1.84
N ARG A 248 19.30 1.80 -2.37
CA ARG A 248 18.98 1.31 -3.73
C ARG A 248 18.95 2.43 -4.78
N GLY A 249 19.70 3.51 -4.54
CA GLY A 249 19.74 4.71 -5.38
C GLY A 249 19.92 4.40 -6.86
N GLY A 250 20.98 3.67 -7.23
CA GLY A 250 21.30 3.38 -8.63
C GLY A 250 20.29 2.49 -9.37
N TYR A 251 19.49 1.68 -8.65
CA TYR A 251 18.36 0.96 -9.26
C TYR A 251 17.15 1.89 -9.39
N TYR A 252 16.82 2.61 -8.31
CA TYR A 252 15.63 3.46 -8.26
C TYR A 252 15.70 4.62 -9.25
N ASP A 253 16.91 5.16 -9.50
CA ASP A 253 17.17 6.29 -10.41
C ASP A 253 16.89 5.95 -11.89
N LYS A 254 16.68 4.67 -12.21
CA LYS A 254 16.24 4.23 -13.55
C LYS A 254 14.76 3.91 -13.61
N SER A 255 14.11 3.79 -12.45
CA SER A 255 12.72 3.37 -12.34
C SER A 255 11.82 4.59 -12.11
N GLY A 256 12.08 5.35 -11.04
CA GLY A 256 11.16 6.37 -10.52
C GLY A 256 9.88 5.77 -9.93
N VAL A 257 9.11 6.57 -9.20
CA VAL A 257 7.86 6.10 -8.57
C VAL A 257 6.79 5.73 -9.58
N LEU A 258 6.79 6.35 -10.78
CA LEU A 258 5.80 6.05 -11.80
C LEU A 258 5.90 4.60 -12.29
N ARG A 259 7.12 4.09 -12.50
CA ARG A 259 7.33 2.68 -12.88
C ARG A 259 7.28 1.73 -11.68
N ASP A 260 7.79 2.15 -10.53
CA ASP A 260 7.91 1.27 -9.36
C ASP A 260 6.55 0.93 -8.73
N MET A 261 5.63 1.91 -8.70
CA MET A 261 4.37 1.84 -7.95
C MET A 261 3.11 2.07 -8.79
N MET A 262 3.11 3.07 -9.68
CA MET A 262 1.88 3.46 -10.38
C MET A 262 1.54 2.52 -11.53
N GLN A 263 2.50 2.29 -12.44
CA GLN A 263 2.32 1.50 -13.66
C GLN A 263 1.83 0.07 -13.37
N ASN A 264 2.26 -0.51 -12.24
CA ASN A 264 1.88 -1.85 -11.83
C ASN A 264 0.77 -1.83 -10.77
N HIS A 265 1.14 -1.67 -9.49
CA HIS A 265 0.31 -1.91 -8.32
C HIS A 265 -0.95 -1.05 -8.32
N MET A 266 -0.82 0.25 -8.58
CA MET A 266 -1.96 1.16 -8.55
C MET A 266 -2.93 0.94 -9.70
N PHE A 267 -2.43 0.71 -10.93
CA PHE A 267 -3.29 0.39 -12.06
C PHE A 267 -3.97 -0.98 -11.90
N GLN A 268 -3.31 -1.95 -11.26
CA GLN A 268 -3.97 -3.22 -10.91
C GLN A 268 -5.09 -3.03 -9.88
N MET A 269 -4.84 -2.30 -8.78
CA MET A 269 -5.89 -2.02 -7.79
C MET A 269 -7.05 -1.20 -8.39
N LEU A 270 -6.74 -0.23 -9.25
CA LEU A 270 -7.71 0.51 -10.06
C LEU A 270 -8.59 -0.44 -10.87
N SER A 271 -7.97 -1.42 -11.55
CA SER A 271 -8.68 -2.39 -12.35
C SER A 271 -9.68 -3.22 -11.55
N TYR A 272 -9.33 -3.66 -10.34
CA TYR A 272 -10.27 -4.38 -9.48
C TYR A 272 -11.40 -3.51 -8.96
N LEU A 273 -11.09 -2.29 -8.52
CA LEU A 273 -12.09 -1.39 -7.95
C LEU A 273 -13.11 -0.91 -8.99
N CYS A 274 -12.67 -0.70 -10.24
CA CYS A 274 -13.47 0.01 -11.23
C CYS A 274 -13.98 -0.87 -12.40
N MET A 275 -13.51 -2.11 -12.57
CA MET A 275 -14.01 -3.02 -13.64
C MET A 275 -15.53 -3.23 -13.61
N GLU A 276 -16.14 -3.61 -14.72
CA GLU A 276 -17.54 -4.07 -14.71
C GLU A 276 -17.68 -5.44 -14.02
N PRO A 277 -18.90 -5.82 -13.60
CA PRO A 277 -19.17 -7.19 -13.14
C PRO A 277 -18.78 -8.21 -14.21
N PRO A 278 -17.91 -9.19 -13.88
CA PRO A 278 -17.51 -10.21 -14.84
C PRO A 278 -18.66 -11.21 -15.04
N GLY A 279 -18.71 -11.86 -16.20
CA GLY A 279 -19.73 -12.87 -16.50
C GLY A 279 -19.66 -14.12 -15.61
N SER A 280 -18.51 -14.34 -14.96
CA SER A 280 -18.25 -15.41 -13.99
C SER A 280 -17.02 -15.05 -13.15
N PHE A 281 -16.74 -15.81 -12.10
CA PHE A 281 -15.49 -15.71 -11.32
C PHE A 281 -14.33 -16.55 -11.88
N GLU A 282 -14.48 -17.12 -13.08
CA GLU A 282 -13.37 -17.74 -13.80
C GLU A 282 -12.25 -16.73 -14.10
N PRO A 283 -10.96 -17.13 -14.06
CA PRO A 283 -9.83 -16.21 -14.16
C PRO A 283 -9.90 -15.28 -15.39
N ASP A 284 -10.25 -15.82 -16.56
CA ASP A 284 -10.33 -15.01 -17.78
C ASP A 284 -11.49 -14.03 -17.82
N ALA A 285 -12.63 -14.35 -17.19
CA ALA A 285 -13.75 -13.42 -17.12
C ALA A 285 -13.37 -12.17 -16.31
N ILE A 286 -12.65 -12.36 -15.19
CA ILE A 286 -12.12 -11.27 -14.37
C ILE A 286 -11.05 -10.49 -15.15
N ARG A 287 -10.05 -11.19 -15.74
CA ARG A 287 -8.95 -10.54 -16.49
C ARG A 287 -9.46 -9.74 -17.68
N ASN A 288 -10.52 -10.20 -18.37
CA ASN A 288 -11.15 -9.48 -19.46
C ASN A 288 -11.74 -8.12 -19.01
N GLU A 289 -12.49 -8.08 -17.92
CA GLU A 289 -13.06 -6.82 -17.42
C GLU A 289 -11.99 -5.88 -16.86
N LYS A 290 -10.91 -6.40 -16.25
CA LYS A 290 -9.73 -5.61 -15.86
C LYS A 290 -9.07 -4.95 -17.07
N ALA A 291 -8.78 -5.71 -18.12
CA ALA A 291 -8.14 -5.22 -19.34
C ALA A 291 -9.02 -4.18 -20.05
N LYS A 292 -10.31 -4.46 -20.20
CA LYS A 292 -11.30 -3.53 -20.77
C LYS A 292 -11.37 -2.21 -19.99
N LEU A 293 -11.28 -2.26 -18.65
CA LEU A 293 -11.23 -1.03 -17.86
C LEU A 293 -9.98 -0.21 -18.18
N LEU A 294 -8.78 -0.80 -18.11
CA LEU A 294 -7.54 -0.06 -18.35
C LEU A 294 -7.48 0.48 -19.79
N GLN A 295 -8.01 -0.26 -20.77
CA GLN A 295 -8.16 0.22 -22.15
C GLN A 295 -9.12 1.43 -22.28
N SER A 296 -10.02 1.61 -21.30
CA SER A 296 -10.95 2.75 -21.24
C SER A 296 -10.37 3.95 -20.48
N VAL A 297 -9.18 3.85 -19.89
CA VAL A 297 -8.50 5.01 -19.27
C VAL A 297 -8.05 5.96 -20.38
N ARG A 298 -8.38 7.24 -20.23
CA ARG A 298 -8.01 8.27 -21.20
C ARG A 298 -6.49 8.39 -21.30
N ILE A 299 -5.98 8.33 -22.52
CA ILE A 299 -4.57 8.60 -22.82
C ILE A 299 -4.42 10.11 -23.05
N TYR A 300 -3.65 10.78 -22.20
CA TYR A 300 -3.43 12.22 -22.31
C TYR A 300 -2.43 12.57 -23.43
N ASP A 301 -2.66 13.73 -24.05
CA ASP A 301 -1.64 14.44 -24.82
C ASP A 301 -0.72 15.25 -23.89
N GLU A 302 0.26 15.96 -24.44
CA GLU A 302 1.24 16.72 -23.65
C GLU A 302 0.59 17.73 -22.69
N GLN A 303 -0.45 18.45 -23.17
CA GLN A 303 -1.17 19.42 -22.33
C GLN A 303 -1.98 18.71 -21.24
N GLY A 304 -2.64 17.61 -21.56
CA GLY A 304 -3.33 16.77 -20.59
C GLY A 304 -2.39 16.20 -19.53
N VAL A 305 -1.19 15.74 -19.89
CA VAL A 305 -0.18 15.30 -18.93
C VAL A 305 0.24 16.45 -18.03
N ARG A 306 0.53 17.63 -18.60
CA ARG A 306 0.92 18.83 -17.84
C ARG A 306 -0.13 19.25 -16.81
N ASP A 307 -1.41 19.18 -17.16
CA ASP A 307 -2.49 19.66 -16.32
C ASP A 307 -2.94 18.63 -15.27
N ASN A 308 -2.76 17.34 -15.54
CA ASN A 308 -3.29 16.24 -14.73
C ASN A 308 -2.23 15.40 -14.02
N THR A 309 -0.94 15.74 -14.14
CA THR A 309 0.14 15.03 -13.46
C THR A 309 1.04 15.97 -12.67
N VAL A 310 1.56 15.47 -11.56
CA VAL A 310 2.51 16.13 -10.67
C VAL A 310 3.60 15.13 -10.36
N ARG A 311 4.85 15.60 -10.31
CA ARG A 311 5.99 14.82 -9.84
C ARG A 311 6.75 15.59 -8.77
N GLY A 312 7.45 14.86 -7.91
CA GLY A 312 8.28 15.44 -6.87
C GLY A 312 9.54 14.63 -6.60
N GLN A 313 10.50 15.28 -5.95
CA GLN A 313 11.73 14.65 -5.46
C GLN A 313 12.03 15.15 -4.03
N TYR A 314 12.31 14.22 -3.09
CA TYR A 314 12.53 14.58 -1.69
C TYR A 314 13.89 15.27 -1.49
N GLY A 315 13.88 16.31 -0.66
CA GLY A 315 15.08 17.04 -0.23
C GLY A 315 15.80 16.40 0.97
N PRO A 316 16.94 16.98 1.40
CA PRO A 316 17.60 16.57 2.63
C PRO A 316 16.74 16.82 3.87
N ALA A 317 17.05 16.13 4.96
CA ALA A 317 16.49 16.41 6.28
C ALA A 317 17.56 17.04 7.18
N PHE A 318 17.18 18.00 7.99
CA PHE A 318 18.06 18.73 8.92
C PHE A 318 17.58 18.54 10.36
N ASP A 319 18.50 18.56 11.32
CA ASP A 319 18.16 18.66 12.74
C ASP A 319 17.87 20.10 13.17
N LYS A 320 17.46 20.26 14.43
CA LYS A 320 17.21 21.55 15.09
C LYS A 320 18.41 22.50 15.07
N GLU A 321 19.63 21.97 14.94
CA GLU A 321 20.87 22.74 14.81
C GLU A 321 21.25 23.07 13.36
N GLY A 322 20.40 22.72 12.39
CA GLY A 322 20.61 22.95 10.96
C GLY A 322 21.64 22.01 10.32
N ARG A 323 22.07 20.96 11.01
CA ARG A 323 22.95 19.94 10.45
C ARG A 323 22.13 18.94 9.68
N GLN A 324 22.62 18.58 8.51
CA GLN A 324 21.98 17.58 7.68
C GLN A 324 22.05 16.20 8.37
N VAL A 325 20.90 15.65 8.73
CA VAL A 325 20.77 14.32 9.35
C VAL A 325 20.54 13.23 8.31
N LYS A 326 19.95 13.57 7.16
CA LYS A 326 19.78 12.65 6.02
C LYS A 326 19.98 13.35 4.68
N PRO A 327 20.59 12.67 3.69
CA PRO A 327 20.78 13.20 2.34
C PRO A 327 19.47 13.48 1.61
N GLY A 328 19.45 14.46 0.71
CA GLY A 328 18.41 14.56 -0.32
C GLY A 328 18.56 13.45 -1.35
N TYR A 329 17.55 13.24 -2.21
CA TYR A 329 17.60 12.12 -3.16
C TYR A 329 18.85 12.13 -4.06
N ARG A 330 19.23 13.30 -4.60
CA ARG A 330 20.44 13.51 -5.41
C ARG A 330 21.76 13.34 -4.66
N GLU A 331 21.71 13.27 -3.34
CA GLU A 331 22.87 13.08 -2.45
C GLU A 331 22.95 11.64 -1.94
N GLU A 332 21.97 10.79 -2.27
CA GLU A 332 21.99 9.38 -1.93
C GLU A 332 23.10 8.64 -2.69
N PRO A 333 23.67 7.58 -2.10
CA PRO A 333 24.62 6.73 -2.80
C PRO A 333 24.07 6.21 -4.12
N ASP A 334 24.91 6.25 -5.17
CA ASP A 334 24.62 5.75 -6.50
C ASP A 334 23.47 6.47 -7.26
N VAL A 335 23.06 7.66 -6.83
CA VAL A 335 22.13 8.54 -7.57
C VAL A 335 22.90 9.61 -8.34
N ASP A 336 22.46 9.94 -9.56
CA ASP A 336 23.02 11.07 -10.30
C ASP A 336 22.72 12.39 -9.57
N PRO A 337 23.72 13.23 -9.22
CA PRO A 337 23.50 14.54 -8.62
C PRO A 337 22.63 15.49 -9.47
N ALA A 338 22.50 15.23 -10.78
CA ALA A 338 21.62 15.95 -11.70
C ALA A 338 20.30 15.21 -11.99
N SER A 339 20.02 14.12 -11.28
CA SER A 339 18.85 13.25 -11.52
C SER A 339 17.54 14.04 -11.58
N SER A 340 16.76 13.76 -12.62
CA SER A 340 15.38 14.22 -12.77
C SER A 340 14.35 13.15 -12.35
N THR A 341 14.80 12.06 -11.73
CA THR A 341 13.92 10.94 -11.34
C THR A 341 12.99 11.36 -10.22
N GLU A 342 11.72 11.06 -10.40
CA GLU A 342 10.67 11.33 -9.43
C GLU A 342 10.65 10.30 -8.30
N THR A 343 10.62 10.78 -7.05
CA THR A 343 10.39 9.96 -5.84
C THR A 343 8.96 10.11 -5.33
N PHE A 344 8.18 11.00 -5.93
CA PHE A 344 6.75 11.22 -5.71
C PHE A 344 6.04 11.48 -7.03
N ALA A 345 4.81 11.00 -7.18
CA ALA A 345 3.93 11.36 -8.27
C ALA A 345 2.48 11.45 -7.78
N ALA A 346 1.71 12.36 -8.38
CA ALA A 346 0.27 12.39 -8.30
C ALA A 346 -0.33 12.52 -9.72
N VAL A 347 -1.34 11.71 -10.04
CA VAL A 347 -1.94 11.60 -11.37
C VAL A 347 -3.45 11.60 -11.24
N LYS A 348 -4.13 12.49 -11.95
CA LYS A 348 -5.58 12.45 -12.15
C LYS A 348 -5.86 11.66 -13.42
N LEU A 349 -6.62 10.58 -13.33
CA LEU A 349 -7.09 9.78 -14.46
C LEU A 349 -8.58 10.00 -14.70
N GLU A 350 -8.97 9.86 -15.96
CA GLU A 350 -10.36 9.77 -16.39
C GLU A 350 -10.59 8.42 -17.07
N ILE A 351 -11.74 7.81 -16.81
CA ILE A 351 -12.15 6.54 -17.41
C ILE A 351 -13.33 6.81 -18.35
N ASP A 352 -13.09 6.69 -19.65
CA ASP A 352 -14.03 7.01 -20.72
C ASP A 352 -15.00 5.83 -20.98
N ASN A 353 -15.82 5.51 -19.98
CA ASN A 353 -16.90 4.54 -20.09
C ASN A 353 -18.18 5.02 -19.40
N LEU A 354 -19.30 4.31 -19.63
CA LEU A 354 -20.61 4.72 -19.11
C LEU A 354 -20.65 4.83 -17.58
N ARG A 355 -19.98 3.93 -16.86
CA ARG A 355 -20.01 3.89 -15.39
C ARG A 355 -19.24 5.04 -14.76
N TRP A 356 -18.11 5.43 -15.34
CA TRP A 356 -17.14 6.35 -14.72
C TRP A 356 -17.00 7.70 -15.41
N GLN A 357 -17.73 7.95 -16.51
CA GLN A 357 -17.68 9.24 -17.20
C GLN A 357 -17.84 10.42 -16.23
N GLY A 358 -16.83 11.29 -16.20
CA GLY A 358 -16.81 12.50 -15.36
C GLY A 358 -16.48 12.27 -13.88
N VAL A 359 -16.15 11.04 -13.47
CA VAL A 359 -15.61 10.73 -12.14
C VAL A 359 -14.09 10.67 -12.24
N PRO A 360 -13.35 11.64 -11.66
CA PRO A 360 -11.90 11.57 -11.65
C PRO A 360 -11.41 10.53 -10.64
N VAL A 361 -10.33 9.85 -11.03
CA VAL A 361 -9.57 8.97 -10.15
C VAL A 361 -8.21 9.62 -9.88
N TYR A 362 -7.94 9.96 -8.63
CA TYR A 362 -6.67 10.54 -8.21
C TYR A 362 -5.78 9.44 -7.65
N LEU A 363 -4.57 9.34 -8.18
CA LEU A 363 -3.53 8.42 -7.73
C LEU A 363 -2.41 9.26 -7.11
N ARG A 364 -1.95 8.95 -5.91
CA ARG A 364 -0.68 9.48 -5.39
C ARG A 364 0.18 8.39 -4.78
N SER A 365 1.48 8.48 -5.02
CA SER A 365 2.47 7.62 -4.40
C SER A 365 3.80 8.35 -4.26
N GLY A 366 4.54 8.02 -3.21
CA GLY A 366 5.88 8.55 -3.03
C GLY A 366 6.62 7.94 -1.86
N LYS A 367 7.93 8.19 -1.85
CA LYS A 367 8.89 7.79 -0.82
C LYS A 367 9.25 8.95 0.10
N ALA A 368 9.74 8.59 1.29
CA ALA A 368 10.08 9.52 2.35
C ALA A 368 8.92 10.48 2.71
N LEU A 369 7.70 9.94 2.72
CA LEU A 369 6.51 10.67 3.12
C LEU A 369 6.24 10.53 4.62
N TRP A 370 5.30 11.31 5.15
CA TRP A 370 4.92 11.31 6.58
C TRP A 370 4.68 9.92 7.15
N LYS A 371 3.84 9.14 6.47
CA LYS A 371 3.45 7.80 6.90
C LYS A 371 3.60 6.79 5.80
N ARG A 372 3.73 5.53 6.24
CA ARG A 372 3.41 4.38 5.42
C ARG A 372 1.90 4.13 5.45
N GLY A 373 1.28 4.04 4.28
CA GLY A 373 -0.14 3.76 4.16
C GLY A 373 -0.53 3.41 2.74
N THR A 374 -1.39 2.41 2.59
CA THR A 374 -2.07 2.13 1.32
C THR A 374 -3.56 2.13 1.55
N GLU A 375 -4.22 3.19 1.08
CA GLU A 375 -5.65 3.39 1.26
C GLU A 375 -6.32 3.75 -0.08
N ILE A 376 -7.54 3.26 -0.26
CA ILE A 376 -8.41 3.61 -1.38
C ILE A 376 -9.66 4.28 -0.81
N VAL A 377 -9.92 5.53 -1.18
CA VAL A 377 -11.06 6.31 -0.72
C VAL A 377 -12.04 6.47 -1.88
N VAL A 378 -13.27 6.00 -1.70
CA VAL A 378 -14.40 6.26 -2.58
C VAL A 378 -15.25 7.33 -1.92
N GLU A 379 -15.22 8.55 -2.47
CA GLU A 379 -16.02 9.67 -1.96
C GLU A 379 -17.34 9.77 -2.74
N PHE A 380 -18.45 9.70 -2.01
CA PHE A 380 -19.80 9.79 -2.58
C PHE A 380 -20.22 11.25 -2.77
N ARG A 381 -21.08 11.49 -3.77
CA ARG A 381 -21.70 12.80 -4.00
C ARG A 381 -22.52 13.21 -2.79
N LYS A 382 -22.45 14.50 -2.48
CA LYS A 382 -23.32 15.10 -1.46
C LYS A 382 -24.77 15.12 -1.95
N PRO A 383 -25.77 15.01 -1.05
CA PRO A 383 -27.16 15.16 -1.42
C PRO A 383 -27.40 16.49 -2.14
N PRO A 384 -28.12 16.50 -3.28
CA PRO A 384 -28.31 17.71 -4.09
C PRO A 384 -29.14 18.78 -3.38
N ILE A 385 -29.94 18.38 -2.39
CA ILE A 385 -30.74 19.27 -1.55
C ILE A 385 -30.39 18.96 -0.10
N ASN A 386 -29.92 19.98 0.63
CA ASN A 386 -29.86 19.88 2.09
C ASN A 386 -31.31 19.83 2.63
N MET A 387 -31.76 18.65 3.03
CA MET A 387 -33.09 18.45 3.63
C MET A 387 -33.17 18.98 5.07
N LEU A 388 -32.02 19.29 5.70
CA LEU A 388 -31.92 19.83 7.06
C LEU A 388 -31.96 21.37 7.09
N ARG A 389 -32.60 21.98 6.08
CA ARG A 389 -32.86 23.44 6.06
C ARG A 389 -33.62 23.85 7.32
N GLY A 390 -33.18 24.94 7.97
CA GLY A 390 -33.74 25.41 9.24
C GLY A 390 -33.05 24.85 10.49
N THR A 391 -32.01 24.02 10.31
CA THR A 391 -31.07 23.64 11.39
C THR A 391 -29.78 24.46 11.26
N ALA A 392 -28.88 24.37 12.25
CA ALA A 392 -27.54 24.97 12.19
C ALA A 392 -26.58 24.26 11.19
N ILE A 393 -27.07 23.28 10.42
CA ILE A 393 -26.27 22.45 9.53
C ILE A 393 -26.26 23.07 8.13
N GLU A 394 -25.27 23.92 7.86
CA GLU A 394 -25.12 24.62 6.58
C GLU A 394 -24.46 23.74 5.51
N HIS A 395 -23.50 22.89 5.92
CA HIS A 395 -22.74 22.02 5.03
C HIS A 395 -22.65 20.59 5.57
N LEU A 396 -23.01 19.61 4.73
CA LEU A 396 -22.82 18.19 5.02
C LEU A 396 -21.52 17.68 4.38
N PRO A 397 -20.66 16.98 5.13
CA PRO A 397 -19.52 16.27 4.55
C PRO A 397 -20.00 15.17 3.60
N ALA A 398 -19.18 14.84 2.61
CA ALA A 398 -19.43 13.68 1.75
C ALA A 398 -19.38 12.38 2.57
N ASN A 399 -20.15 11.37 2.14
CA ASN A 399 -19.96 10.02 2.68
C ASN A 399 -18.72 9.41 2.01
N ARG A 400 -18.00 8.55 2.74
CA ARG A 400 -16.78 7.92 2.23
C ARG A 400 -16.76 6.45 2.57
N LEU A 401 -16.33 5.64 1.61
CA LEU A 401 -15.96 4.26 1.84
C LEU A 401 -14.44 4.14 1.65
N ILE A 402 -13.75 3.65 2.66
CA ILE A 402 -12.29 3.62 2.72
C ILE A 402 -11.86 2.16 2.84
N PHE A 403 -11.04 1.70 1.89
CA PHE A 403 -10.37 0.41 1.96
C PHE A 403 -8.95 0.63 2.47
N HIS A 404 -8.64 0.03 3.61
CA HIS A 404 -7.31 0.03 4.17
C HIS A 404 -6.61 -1.27 3.75
N ILE A 405 -5.58 -1.13 2.92
CA ILE A 405 -4.86 -2.26 2.34
C ILE A 405 -3.67 -2.67 3.23
N GLN A 406 -2.92 -1.69 3.74
CA GLN A 406 -1.80 -1.86 4.68
C GLN A 406 -1.39 -0.49 5.27
N PRO A 407 -0.76 -0.42 6.46
CA PRO A 407 -0.50 -1.52 7.40
C PRO A 407 -1.78 -2.00 8.12
N TYR A 408 -2.72 -1.09 8.35
CA TYR A 408 -4.06 -1.43 8.80
C TYR A 408 -4.83 -2.11 7.66
N GLN A 409 -5.51 -3.20 7.97
CA GLN A 409 -6.24 -4.01 7.01
C GLN A 409 -7.71 -4.01 7.38
N GLY A 410 -8.54 -3.35 6.58
CA GLY A 410 -9.93 -3.16 6.96
C GLY A 410 -10.73 -2.35 5.96
N ILE A 411 -12.02 -2.17 6.26
CA ILE A 411 -12.94 -1.34 5.49
C ILE A 411 -13.68 -0.43 6.46
N GLU A 412 -13.72 0.87 6.13
CA GLU A 412 -14.38 1.89 6.93
C GLU A 412 -15.43 2.64 6.08
N LEU A 413 -16.65 2.76 6.60
CA LEU A 413 -17.71 3.62 6.07
C LEU A 413 -17.88 4.84 6.97
N SER A 414 -17.66 6.03 6.41
CA SER A 414 -17.87 7.32 7.07
C SER A 414 -19.16 7.98 6.58
N PHE A 415 -20.07 8.29 7.51
CA PHE A 415 -21.37 8.90 7.22
C PHE A 415 -21.84 9.80 8.37
N GLN A 416 -22.98 10.48 8.20
CA GLN A 416 -23.48 11.45 9.19
C GLN A 416 -24.54 10.82 10.10
N ALA A 417 -24.45 11.06 11.41
CA ALA A 417 -25.45 10.67 12.39
C ALA A 417 -25.86 11.87 13.26
N LYS A 418 -27.10 11.84 13.79
CA LYS A 418 -27.59 12.86 14.72
C LYS A 418 -26.84 12.74 16.05
N ILE A 419 -26.35 13.86 16.57
CA ILE A 419 -25.80 13.92 17.93
C ILE A 419 -26.95 13.66 18.92
N PRO A 420 -26.81 12.70 19.87
CA PRO A 420 -27.80 12.50 20.93
C PRO A 420 -28.05 13.81 21.69
N GLY A 421 -29.33 14.19 21.86
CA GLY A 421 -29.69 15.46 22.49
C GLY A 421 -30.91 16.13 21.88
N ILE A 422 -31.28 17.29 22.43
CA ILE A 422 -32.48 18.06 22.07
C ILE A 422 -32.26 18.85 20.77
N ALA A 423 -31.03 19.33 20.53
CA ALA A 423 -30.69 20.05 19.32
C ALA A 423 -30.56 19.12 18.11
N THR A 424 -30.95 19.62 16.92
CA THR A 424 -30.71 18.91 15.66
C THR A 424 -29.33 19.28 15.14
N GLN A 425 -28.34 18.48 15.54
CA GLN A 425 -26.96 18.56 15.09
C GLN A 425 -26.54 17.21 14.52
N VAL A 426 -25.63 17.22 13.56
CA VAL A 426 -25.05 16.01 12.95
C VAL A 426 -23.55 15.98 13.17
N GLN A 427 -23.01 14.78 13.30
CA GLN A 427 -21.59 14.53 13.33
C GLN A 427 -21.24 13.38 12.38
N SER A 428 -20.01 13.39 11.87
CA SER A 428 -19.49 12.26 11.13
C SER A 428 -19.19 11.11 12.10
N VAL A 429 -19.69 9.93 11.77
CA VAL A 429 -19.44 8.68 12.47
C VAL A 429 -18.82 7.68 11.51
N ARG A 430 -18.09 6.71 12.06
CA ARG A 430 -17.40 5.67 11.31
C ARG A 430 -17.92 4.31 11.71
N MET A 431 -18.17 3.46 10.72
CA MET A 431 -18.44 2.04 10.89
C MET A 431 -17.31 1.29 10.22
N GLY A 432 -16.56 0.49 10.99
CA GLY A 432 -15.33 -0.15 10.52
C GLY A 432 -15.36 -1.66 10.72
N PHE A 433 -14.67 -2.35 9.83
CA PHE A 433 -14.31 -3.75 9.90
C PHE A 433 -12.78 -3.87 9.86
N ASP A 434 -12.20 -4.67 10.75
CA ASP A 434 -10.77 -4.91 10.89
C ASP A 434 -10.47 -6.41 10.71
N TYR A 435 -9.53 -6.74 9.83
CA TYR A 435 -9.09 -8.12 9.61
C TYR A 435 -8.42 -8.75 10.83
N GLY A 436 -7.58 -8.00 11.56
CA GLY A 436 -6.82 -8.52 12.71
C GLY A 436 -7.71 -8.87 13.90
N ASP A 437 -8.77 -8.08 14.12
CA ASP A 437 -9.77 -8.35 15.17
C ASP A 437 -10.72 -9.48 14.77
N ALA A 438 -11.13 -9.52 13.50
CA ALA A 438 -12.18 -10.42 13.03
C ALA A 438 -11.65 -11.80 12.65
N PHE A 439 -10.45 -11.90 12.09
CA PHE A 439 -9.91 -13.16 11.56
C PHE A 439 -8.60 -13.53 12.26
N LYS A 440 -8.48 -14.79 12.69
CA LYS A 440 -7.20 -15.38 13.14
C LYS A 440 -6.31 -15.73 11.93
N ALA A 441 -6.04 -14.75 11.07
CA ALA A 441 -5.29 -14.98 9.85
C ALA A 441 -3.77 -15.04 10.14
N SER A 442 -3.10 -16.04 9.58
CA SER A 442 -1.64 -16.14 9.53
C SER A 442 -1.06 -15.07 8.60
N ARG A 443 0.15 -14.59 8.91
CA ARG A 443 0.84 -13.58 8.11
C ARG A 443 1.42 -14.21 6.84
N TYR A 444 0.72 -14.04 5.72
CA TYR A 444 1.21 -14.39 4.39
C TYR A 444 2.13 -13.29 3.83
N THR A 445 3.22 -13.69 3.18
CA THR A 445 4.07 -12.79 2.37
C THR A 445 3.39 -12.35 1.08
N GLY A 446 2.31 -13.03 0.69
CA GLY A 446 1.58 -12.88 -0.56
C GLY A 446 2.06 -13.86 -1.64
N TYR A 447 3.31 -14.30 -1.56
CA TYR A 447 3.88 -15.29 -2.47
C TYR A 447 3.28 -16.69 -2.28
N GLU A 448 2.81 -17.02 -1.06
CA GLU A 448 2.13 -18.29 -0.78
C GLU A 448 0.91 -18.46 -1.68
N VAL A 449 0.07 -17.42 -1.69
CA VAL A 449 -1.18 -17.39 -2.45
C VAL A 449 -0.88 -17.47 -3.95
N MET A 450 0.16 -16.77 -4.41
CA MET A 450 0.52 -16.78 -5.82
C MET A 450 1.08 -18.14 -6.28
N ILE A 451 2.02 -18.73 -5.54
CA ILE A 451 2.57 -20.06 -5.86
C ILE A 451 1.45 -21.10 -5.85
N HIS A 452 0.59 -21.06 -4.84
CA HIS A 452 -0.58 -21.93 -4.72
C HIS A 452 -1.55 -21.76 -5.90
N ALA A 453 -1.96 -20.54 -6.22
CA ALA A 453 -2.85 -20.24 -7.35
C ALA A 453 -2.25 -20.72 -8.68
N CYS A 454 -0.96 -20.45 -8.93
CA CYS A 454 -0.26 -20.93 -10.12
C CYS A 454 -0.24 -22.46 -10.20
N SER A 455 0.00 -23.16 -9.08
CA SER A 455 -0.02 -24.63 -9.05
C SER A 455 -1.38 -25.22 -9.43
N ARG A 456 -2.47 -24.47 -9.21
CA ARG A 456 -3.85 -24.88 -9.54
C ARG A 456 -4.34 -24.34 -10.88
N GLY A 457 -3.53 -23.54 -11.56
CA GLY A 457 -3.90 -22.94 -12.84
C GLY A 457 -4.76 -21.69 -12.71
N ASP A 458 -4.96 -21.19 -11.49
CA ASP A 458 -5.71 -19.96 -11.25
C ASP A 458 -4.84 -18.74 -11.58
N ALA A 459 -5.18 -18.09 -12.69
CA ALA A 459 -4.48 -16.90 -13.18
C ALA A 459 -5.12 -15.58 -12.70
N THR A 460 -6.11 -15.61 -11.81
CA THR A 460 -6.86 -14.43 -11.35
C THR A 460 -5.93 -13.37 -10.76
N LEU A 461 -4.95 -13.82 -9.97
CA LEU A 461 -3.99 -12.96 -9.26
C LEU A 461 -2.78 -12.53 -10.11
N PHE A 462 -2.80 -12.82 -11.41
CA PHE A 462 -1.66 -12.60 -12.31
C PHE A 462 -2.03 -11.65 -13.45
N SER A 463 -1.05 -10.84 -13.86
CA SER A 463 -1.26 -9.90 -14.95
C SER A 463 -1.14 -10.59 -16.31
N ARG A 464 -2.19 -10.49 -17.13
CA ARG A 464 -2.16 -10.92 -18.52
C ARG A 464 -1.40 -9.90 -19.39
N GLY A 465 -0.80 -10.33 -20.49
CA GLY A 465 0.03 -9.47 -21.34
C GLY A 465 -0.69 -8.19 -21.80
N ASP A 466 -1.94 -8.31 -22.25
CA ASP A 466 -2.78 -7.18 -22.66
C ASP A 466 -3.06 -6.18 -21.53
N LEU A 467 -3.17 -6.65 -20.28
CA LEU A 467 -3.33 -5.80 -19.11
C LEU A 467 -2.05 -5.01 -18.80
N VAL A 468 -0.89 -5.66 -18.92
CA VAL A 468 0.43 -5.01 -18.76
C VAL A 468 0.66 -3.97 -19.85
N GLU A 469 0.31 -4.29 -21.09
CA GLU A 469 0.39 -3.37 -22.23
C GLU A 469 -0.54 -2.17 -22.05
N ALA A 470 -1.79 -2.38 -21.60
CA ALA A 470 -2.72 -1.28 -21.32
C ALA A 470 -2.20 -0.35 -20.22
N ALA A 471 -1.63 -0.91 -19.15
CA ALA A 471 -0.97 -0.14 -18.09
C ALA A 471 0.20 0.71 -18.64
N TRP A 472 1.06 0.14 -19.50
CA TRP A 472 2.13 0.90 -20.15
C TRP A 472 1.63 1.98 -21.10
N ARG A 473 0.54 1.73 -21.84
CA ARG A 473 -0.07 2.74 -22.71
C ARG A 473 -0.52 3.99 -21.94
N ILE A 474 -0.97 3.82 -20.69
CA ILE A 474 -1.34 4.93 -19.81
C ILE A 474 -0.09 5.66 -19.30
N ALA A 475 0.94 4.92 -18.87
CA ALA A 475 2.15 5.50 -18.29
C ALA A 475 3.08 6.17 -19.31
N GLN A 476 3.14 5.68 -20.55
CA GLN A 476 4.13 6.09 -21.54
C GLN A 476 4.09 7.60 -21.86
N PRO A 477 2.93 8.24 -22.14
CA PRO A 477 2.91 9.68 -22.42
C PRO A 477 3.39 10.52 -21.24
N ILE A 478 3.17 10.06 -20.01
CA ILE A 478 3.64 10.74 -18.79
C ILE A 478 5.18 10.68 -18.73
N LEU A 479 5.75 9.51 -19.00
CA LEU A 479 7.20 9.31 -19.06
C LEU A 479 7.84 10.15 -20.16
N ASP A 480 7.28 10.13 -21.37
CA ASP A 480 7.80 10.86 -22.52
C ASP A 480 7.82 12.38 -22.25
N TYR A 481 6.70 12.91 -21.73
CA TYR A 481 6.60 14.33 -21.37
C TYR A 481 7.57 14.72 -20.25
N TRP A 482 7.69 13.91 -19.19
CA TRP A 482 8.60 14.19 -18.08
C TRP A 482 10.07 14.12 -18.48
N GLN A 483 10.41 13.28 -19.46
CA GLN A 483 11.75 13.23 -20.04
C GLN A 483 12.04 14.43 -20.94
N ALA A 484 11.07 14.85 -21.77
CA ALA A 484 11.20 15.98 -22.67
C ALA A 484 11.27 17.33 -21.94
N GLU A 485 10.54 17.46 -20.83
CA GLU A 485 10.54 18.66 -19.98
C GLU A 485 10.99 18.28 -18.56
N PRO A 486 12.30 18.23 -18.24
CA PRO A 486 12.79 17.88 -16.91
C PRO A 486 12.39 18.87 -15.80
N ALA A 487 12.27 18.38 -14.56
CA ALA A 487 11.86 19.19 -13.42
C ALA A 487 12.96 20.19 -13.05
N ARG A 488 12.62 21.47 -13.01
CA ARG A 488 13.57 22.55 -12.67
C ARG A 488 13.58 22.89 -11.19
N ASP A 489 12.57 22.45 -10.47
CA ASP A 489 12.30 22.76 -9.06
C ASP A 489 12.70 21.63 -8.10
N PHE A 490 13.27 20.53 -8.59
CA PHE A 490 13.73 19.44 -7.73
C PHE A 490 14.98 19.81 -6.92
N PRO A 491 15.06 19.42 -5.62
CA PRO A 491 14.00 18.77 -4.84
C PRO A 491 12.90 19.75 -4.41
N ASN A 492 11.63 19.32 -4.47
CA ASN A 492 10.46 20.19 -4.27
C ASN A 492 9.53 19.75 -3.13
N TYR A 493 9.93 18.75 -2.34
CA TYR A 493 9.24 18.43 -1.09
C TYR A 493 10.23 17.96 -0.01
N ALA A 494 9.90 18.24 1.25
CA ALA A 494 10.70 17.83 2.40
C ALA A 494 10.46 16.34 2.71
N ARG A 495 11.49 15.65 3.20
CA ARG A 495 11.30 14.32 3.81
C ARG A 495 10.28 14.41 4.93
N ASN A 496 9.54 13.33 5.15
CA ASN A 496 8.44 13.20 6.10
C ASN A 496 7.21 14.09 5.81
N SER A 497 7.21 14.91 4.75
CA SER A 497 5.99 15.60 4.31
C SER A 497 5.04 14.71 3.53
N TRP A 498 3.85 15.21 3.23
CA TRP A 498 2.88 14.53 2.36
C TRP A 498 3.19 14.66 0.85
N GLY A 499 4.27 15.34 0.48
CA GLY A 499 4.69 15.57 -0.90
C GLY A 499 4.68 17.05 -1.33
N PRO A 500 4.81 17.34 -2.63
CA PRO A 500 4.89 18.69 -3.18
C PRO A 500 3.53 19.38 -3.24
N LYS A 501 3.47 20.70 -2.94
CA LYS A 501 2.23 21.51 -2.89
C LYS A 501 1.33 21.35 -4.13
N ALA A 502 1.94 21.20 -5.30
CA ALA A 502 1.25 20.96 -6.56
C ALA A 502 0.29 19.75 -6.54
N ALA A 503 0.55 18.74 -5.70
CA ALA A 503 -0.31 17.56 -5.56
C ALA A 503 -1.68 17.89 -4.93
N TRP A 504 -1.76 18.90 -4.06
CA TRP A 504 -3.03 19.39 -3.51
C TRP A 504 -3.74 20.32 -4.47
N GLU A 505 -2.98 21.18 -5.14
CA GLU A 505 -3.50 22.08 -6.17
C GLU A 505 -4.18 21.31 -7.30
N LEU A 506 -3.68 20.10 -7.62
CA LEU A 506 -4.29 19.19 -8.60
C LEU A 506 -5.77 18.90 -8.30
N LEU A 507 -6.12 18.59 -7.04
CA LEU A 507 -7.50 18.31 -6.63
C LEU A 507 -8.29 19.60 -6.41
N ALA A 508 -7.64 20.64 -5.88
CA ALA A 508 -8.27 21.92 -5.59
C ALA A 508 -8.82 22.60 -6.85
N ARG A 509 -8.20 22.38 -8.02
CA ARG A 509 -8.71 22.82 -9.33
C ARG A 509 -10.13 22.32 -9.63
N ASP A 510 -10.48 21.14 -9.10
CA ASP A 510 -11.81 20.55 -9.24
C ASP A 510 -12.70 20.80 -8.01
N GLY A 511 -12.28 21.66 -7.06
CA GLY A 511 -12.99 21.91 -5.81
C GLY A 511 -12.93 20.75 -4.81
N ARG A 512 -11.90 19.91 -4.90
CA ARG A 512 -11.71 18.70 -4.09
C ARG A 512 -10.44 18.80 -3.26
N SER A 513 -10.30 17.89 -2.29
CA SER A 513 -9.11 17.76 -1.44
C SER A 513 -8.78 16.29 -1.20
N TRP A 514 -7.51 15.99 -0.96
CA TRP A 514 -7.11 14.67 -0.48
C TRP A 514 -7.78 14.37 0.84
N PHE A 515 -8.30 13.15 0.99
CA PHE A 515 -8.73 12.64 2.27
C PHE A 515 -7.54 11.97 2.96
N GLU A 516 -7.00 12.66 3.96
CA GLU A 516 -5.90 12.14 4.77
C GLU A 516 -6.43 11.17 5.82
N VAL A 517 -6.08 9.90 5.65
CA VAL A 517 -6.38 8.87 6.64
C VAL A 517 -5.33 8.93 7.74
N VAL A 518 -5.69 9.53 8.87
CA VAL A 518 -4.88 9.50 10.09
C VAL A 518 -5.32 8.29 10.92
N THR A 519 -4.39 7.42 11.29
CA THR A 519 -4.68 6.23 12.11
C THR A 519 -4.42 6.50 13.60
N PRO A 520 -5.12 5.79 14.53
CA PRO A 520 -4.91 5.89 15.97
C PRO A 520 -3.45 5.77 16.42
N ASP A 521 -2.64 4.95 15.73
CA ASP A 521 -1.22 4.75 16.03
C ASP A 521 -0.43 6.08 16.06
N LEU A 522 -0.82 7.05 15.23
CA LEU A 522 -0.18 8.38 15.22
C LEU A 522 -0.40 9.13 16.53
N LEU A 523 -1.58 8.97 17.15
CA LEU A 523 -1.86 9.58 18.44
C LEU A 523 -1.14 8.86 19.58
N GLU A 524 -0.86 7.56 19.47
CA GLU A 524 -0.15 6.82 20.51
C GLU A 524 1.29 7.31 20.74
N GLU A 525 1.90 7.94 19.73
CA GLU A 525 3.19 8.61 19.86
C GLU A 525 3.11 9.83 20.79
N SER A 526 1.98 10.54 20.77
CA SER A 526 1.73 11.65 21.70
C SER A 526 1.60 11.10 23.12
N PRO A 527 2.39 11.61 24.08
CA PRO A 527 2.29 11.15 25.45
C PRO A 527 0.96 11.46 26.13
N MET A 528 0.16 12.35 25.55
CA MET A 528 -1.20 12.67 25.99
C MET A 528 -2.19 11.53 25.70
N PHE A 529 -1.99 10.83 24.57
CA PHE A 529 -2.92 9.82 24.06
C PHE A 529 -2.34 8.40 24.10
N ARG A 530 -1.10 8.25 24.57
CA ARG A 530 -0.42 6.96 24.75
C ARG A 530 -1.22 6.03 25.67
N GLY A 531 -1.58 4.85 25.14
CA GLY A 531 -2.35 3.85 25.87
C GLY A 531 -3.83 4.20 26.08
N ALA A 532 -4.33 5.21 25.36
CA ALA A 532 -5.75 5.54 25.37
C ALA A 532 -6.59 4.50 24.62
N ASP A 533 -7.87 4.40 24.96
CA ASP A 533 -8.78 3.46 24.30
C ASP A 533 -8.91 3.77 22.78
N PRO A 534 -8.85 2.77 21.89
CA PRO A 534 -8.93 2.98 20.45
C PRO A 534 -10.22 3.69 19.97
N LEU A 535 -11.35 3.58 20.66
CA LEU A 535 -12.57 4.31 20.31
C LEU A 535 -12.42 5.81 20.58
N LEU A 536 -11.73 6.15 21.67
CA LEU A 536 -11.41 7.53 22.01
C LEU A 536 -10.40 8.11 21.02
N LEU A 537 -9.31 7.39 20.70
CA LEU A 537 -8.34 7.83 19.69
C LEU A 537 -9.02 8.12 18.35
N ASN A 538 -9.98 7.27 17.97
CA ASN A 538 -10.79 7.48 16.79
C ASN A 538 -11.71 8.71 16.89
N ALA A 539 -12.29 8.99 18.05
CA ALA A 539 -13.10 10.20 18.26
C ALA A 539 -12.24 11.48 18.18
N VAL A 540 -11.02 11.44 18.71
CA VAL A 540 -10.05 12.54 18.63
C VAL A 540 -9.65 12.78 17.17
N ILE A 541 -9.26 11.73 16.43
CA ILE A 541 -8.95 11.85 14.99
C ILE A 541 -10.13 12.44 14.20
N LEU A 542 -11.37 12.03 14.48
CA LEU A 542 -12.55 12.51 13.77
C LEU A 542 -12.87 13.99 13.97
N SER A 543 -12.36 14.58 15.05
CA SER A 543 -12.62 15.97 15.39
C SER A 543 -11.49 16.90 14.97
N MET A 544 -10.36 16.36 14.50
CA MET A 544 -9.26 17.16 13.97
C MET A 544 -9.62 17.81 12.64
N ARG A 545 -9.15 19.05 12.45
CA ARG A 545 -9.34 19.83 11.21
C ARG A 545 -7.99 20.20 10.62
N PRO A 546 -7.78 20.03 9.30
CA PRO A 546 -6.56 20.51 8.68
C PRO A 546 -6.51 22.04 8.70
N GLN A 547 -5.33 22.60 8.95
CA GLN A 547 -5.02 24.02 8.88
C GLN A 547 -3.64 24.19 8.25
N THR A 548 -3.54 25.12 7.30
CA THR A 548 -2.25 25.51 6.72
C THR A 548 -1.86 26.90 7.19
N SER A 549 -0.57 27.21 7.19
CA SER A 549 -0.06 28.55 7.50
C SER A 549 1.19 28.85 6.68
N GLU A 550 1.40 30.09 6.29
CA GLU A 550 2.60 30.48 5.54
C GLU A 550 3.76 30.86 6.48
N ALA A 551 5.00 30.78 5.99
CA ALA A 551 6.17 31.16 6.77
C ALA A 551 6.04 32.60 7.30
N GLY A 552 6.27 32.78 8.60
CA GLY A 552 6.18 34.05 9.32
C GLY A 552 4.83 34.33 9.99
N GLU A 553 3.79 33.55 9.72
CA GLU A 553 2.47 33.73 10.35
C GLU A 553 2.46 33.32 11.82
N MET A 554 1.72 34.06 12.65
CA MET A 554 1.54 33.75 14.07
C MET A 554 0.39 32.76 14.21
N ILE A 555 0.68 31.56 14.71
CA ILE A 555 -0.32 30.52 14.98
C ILE A 555 -0.97 30.73 16.34
N ILE A 556 -0.15 31.10 17.33
CA ILE A 556 -0.57 31.42 18.69
C ILE A 556 0.13 32.70 19.11
N ARG A 557 -0.55 33.61 19.78
CA ARG A 557 0.10 34.73 20.49
C ARG A 557 0.03 34.51 21.99
N GLN A 558 1.11 34.81 22.68
CA GLN A 558 1.12 34.81 24.14
C GLN A 558 0.03 35.76 24.67
N GLY A 559 -0.68 35.33 25.70
CA GLY A 559 -1.82 36.08 26.24
C GLY A 559 -3.13 35.88 25.45
N GLU A 560 -3.13 35.23 24.29
CA GLU A 560 -4.38 34.82 23.65
C GLU A 560 -5.09 33.76 24.48
N ILE A 561 -6.40 33.86 24.52
CA ILE A 561 -7.28 32.86 25.11
C ILE A 561 -7.78 31.99 23.96
N THR A 562 -6.90 31.15 23.44
CA THR A 562 -7.26 30.06 22.52
C THR A 562 -6.98 28.75 23.20
N SER A 563 -7.73 27.71 22.87
CA SER A 563 -7.69 26.44 23.59
C SER A 563 -7.47 25.22 22.70
N ASP A 564 -7.12 25.46 21.44
CA ASP A 564 -6.84 24.41 20.46
C ASP A 564 -5.43 23.81 20.65
N MET A 565 -5.32 22.54 20.30
CA MET A 565 -4.06 21.82 20.16
C MET A 565 -3.76 21.62 18.68
N TYR A 566 -2.49 21.69 18.31
CA TYR A 566 -2.03 21.61 16.94
C TYR A 566 -1.04 20.45 16.80
N PHE A 567 -1.22 19.63 15.79
CA PHE A 567 -0.29 18.57 15.40
C PHE A 567 0.38 19.02 14.11
N LEU A 568 1.71 19.14 14.12
CA LEU A 568 2.47 19.61 12.96
C LEU A 568 2.55 18.49 11.94
N CYS A 569 1.75 18.59 10.88
CA CYS A 569 1.73 17.66 9.74
C CYS A 569 2.83 17.93 8.70
N ARG A 570 3.39 19.13 8.70
CA ARG A 570 4.49 19.58 7.85
C ARG A 570 4.98 20.93 8.36
N GLY A 571 6.29 21.15 8.30
CA GLY A 571 6.92 22.43 8.58
C GLY A 571 7.31 22.63 10.04
N GLU A 572 7.93 23.78 10.32
CA GLU A 572 8.49 24.11 11.64
C GLU A 572 7.81 25.33 12.25
N VAL A 573 7.61 25.30 13.56
CA VAL A 573 7.19 26.47 14.33
C VAL A 573 8.24 26.88 15.34
N GLU A 574 8.40 28.18 15.52
CA GLU A 574 9.16 28.78 16.60
C GLU A 574 8.22 29.13 17.76
N VAL A 575 8.53 28.63 18.95
CA VAL A 575 7.90 29.02 20.20
C VAL A 575 8.68 30.21 20.76
N LEU A 576 8.00 31.33 20.98
CA LEU A 576 8.58 32.61 21.40
C LEU A 576 8.14 32.97 22.83
N ASP A 577 9.04 33.50 23.64
CA ASP A 577 8.72 34.04 24.96
C ASP A 577 8.12 35.46 24.90
N SER A 578 7.96 36.09 26.07
CA SER A 578 7.41 37.44 26.21
C SER A 578 8.31 38.56 25.71
N GLN A 579 9.58 38.27 25.44
CA GLN A 579 10.53 39.21 24.84
C GLN A 579 10.61 39.00 23.32
N GLY A 580 9.96 37.96 22.80
CA GLY A 580 9.99 37.58 21.39
C GLY A 580 11.19 36.71 21.04
N ASP A 581 11.91 36.20 22.02
CA ASP A 581 13.06 35.31 21.85
C ASP A 581 12.58 33.87 21.62
N ILE A 582 13.27 33.15 20.73
CA ILE A 582 12.94 31.75 20.40
C ILE A 582 13.36 30.85 21.55
N VAL A 583 12.37 30.24 22.21
CA VAL A 583 12.54 29.32 23.34
C VAL A 583 12.73 27.89 22.85
N SER A 584 11.98 27.51 21.81
CA SER A 584 12.08 26.19 21.19
C SER A 584 11.59 26.22 19.76
N VAL A 585 12.01 25.23 18.97
CA VAL A 585 11.49 24.96 17.63
C VAL A 585 10.86 23.58 17.65
N LEU A 586 9.63 23.51 17.17
CA LEU A 586 8.87 22.27 17.01
C LEU A 586 8.78 21.93 15.53
N GLU A 587 8.89 20.65 15.24
CA GLU A 587 9.05 20.13 13.87
C GLU A 587 7.89 19.18 13.52
N GLU A 588 7.98 18.61 12.32
CA GLU A 588 7.03 17.64 11.82
C GLU A 588 6.89 16.43 12.76
N GLY A 589 5.65 16.08 13.15
CA GLY A 589 5.37 15.05 14.15
C GLY A 589 5.28 15.57 15.58
N ASP A 590 5.83 16.76 15.87
CA ASP A 590 5.60 17.44 17.14
C ASP A 590 4.17 18.00 17.20
N PHE A 591 3.74 18.33 18.41
CA PHE A 591 2.44 18.97 18.66
C PHE A 591 2.64 20.09 19.68
N PHE A 592 1.69 21.03 19.73
CA PHE A 592 1.70 22.12 20.69
C PHE A 592 0.30 22.59 21.06
N GLY A 593 0.20 23.29 22.19
CA GLY A 593 -1.04 23.88 22.68
C GLY A 593 -1.87 22.94 23.56
N GLU A 594 -1.32 21.81 23.95
CA GLU A 594 -1.91 20.78 24.81
C GLU A 594 -2.32 21.32 26.19
N ILE A 595 -1.59 22.31 26.73
CA ILE A 595 -1.96 22.97 28.00
C ILE A 595 -3.28 23.74 27.86
N GLY A 596 -3.46 24.46 26.74
CA GLY A 596 -4.70 25.20 26.46
C GLY A 596 -5.91 24.27 26.27
N LEU A 597 -5.66 23.03 25.85
CA LEU A 597 -6.65 21.99 25.74
C LEU A 597 -7.08 21.45 27.12
N LEU A 598 -6.15 21.38 28.09
CA LEU A 598 -6.38 20.94 29.46
C LEU A 598 -7.01 22.01 30.35
N MET A 599 -6.49 23.24 30.31
CA MET A 599 -6.98 24.38 31.09
C MET A 599 -7.22 25.60 30.20
N GLU A 600 -8.30 26.33 30.47
CA GLU A 600 -8.58 27.60 29.80
C GLU A 600 -7.71 28.68 30.42
N THR A 601 -6.44 28.67 30.02
CA THR A 601 -5.42 29.61 30.48
C THR A 601 -4.92 30.42 29.29
N GLU A 602 -4.45 31.63 29.56
CA GLU A 602 -3.69 32.40 28.58
C GLU A 602 -2.51 31.58 28.06
N ARG A 603 -2.27 31.69 26.75
CA ARG A 603 -1.12 31.04 26.12
C ARG A 603 0.16 31.55 26.75
N THR A 604 0.98 30.62 27.23
CA THR A 604 2.22 30.92 27.96
C THR A 604 3.35 31.39 27.05
N ALA A 605 3.26 31.07 25.76
CA ALA A 605 4.21 31.44 24.73
C ALA A 605 3.48 31.74 23.42
N SER A 606 4.12 32.53 22.54
CA SER A 606 3.65 32.68 21.18
C SER A 606 4.21 31.57 20.31
N VAL A 607 3.51 31.17 19.24
CA VAL A 607 3.99 30.19 18.27
C VAL A 607 3.89 30.79 16.89
N ARG A 608 5.00 30.80 16.15
CA ARG A 608 5.11 31.38 14.81
C ARG A 608 5.55 30.32 13.81
N ALA A 609 4.90 30.28 12.65
CA ALA A 609 5.36 29.49 11.52
C ALA A 609 6.76 29.95 11.09
N LYS A 610 7.75 29.07 11.19
CA LYS A 610 9.10 29.30 10.68
C LYS A 610 9.18 28.95 9.19
N THR A 611 8.49 27.90 8.79
CA THR A 611 8.25 27.52 7.39
C THR A 611 6.76 27.53 7.08
N SER A 612 6.37 27.32 5.83
CA SER A 612 4.96 26.99 5.54
C SER A 612 4.60 25.69 6.27
N LEU A 613 3.42 25.68 6.89
CA LEU A 613 2.93 24.63 7.76
C LEU A 613 1.72 23.93 7.15
N ASP A 614 1.65 22.62 7.33
CA ASP A 614 0.40 21.87 7.33
C ASP A 614 0.21 21.33 8.74
N MET A 615 -0.97 21.46 9.32
CA MET A 615 -1.26 21.04 10.70
C MET A 615 -2.64 20.42 10.81
N LEU A 616 -2.84 19.58 11.81
CA LEU A 616 -4.16 19.18 12.29
C LEU A 616 -4.48 19.90 13.58
N VAL A 617 -5.67 20.50 13.66
CA VAL A 617 -6.14 21.28 14.80
C VAL A 617 -7.18 20.47 15.55
N PHE A 618 -6.99 20.28 16.84
CA PHE A 618 -7.92 19.65 17.74
C PHE A 618 -8.45 20.66 18.76
N SER A 619 -9.75 20.97 18.71
CA SER A 619 -10.32 22.05 19.53
C SER A 619 -10.65 21.61 20.95
N ARG A 620 -10.62 22.54 21.93
CA ARG A 620 -11.07 22.27 23.31
C ARG A 620 -12.53 21.87 23.37
N GLY A 621 -13.38 22.50 22.54
CA GLY A 621 -14.80 22.15 22.48
C GLY A 621 -15.01 20.68 22.09
N ASP A 622 -14.24 20.21 21.11
CA ASP A 622 -14.25 18.81 20.72
C ASP A 622 -13.65 17.90 21.80
N PHE A 623 -12.57 18.32 22.45
CA PHE A 623 -11.96 17.61 23.57
C PHE A 623 -12.90 17.44 24.77
N CYS A 624 -13.53 18.50 25.25
CA CYS A 624 -14.50 18.47 26.35
C CYS A 624 -15.71 17.58 26.01
N ARG A 625 -16.21 17.65 24.78
CA ARG A 625 -17.28 16.77 24.28
C ARG A 625 -16.86 15.30 24.35
N ILE A 626 -15.66 14.97 23.87
CA ILE A 626 -15.13 13.60 23.90
C ILE A 626 -14.91 13.13 25.36
N LEU A 627 -14.42 13.99 26.27
CA LEU A 627 -14.25 13.63 27.68
C LEU A 627 -15.58 13.37 28.41
N LYS A 628 -16.66 14.08 28.05
CA LYS A 628 -18.01 13.81 28.58
C LYS A 628 -18.48 12.40 28.21
N ASP A 629 -18.19 11.97 26.99
CA ASP A 629 -18.56 10.64 26.48
C ASP A 629 -17.61 9.53 26.97
N HIS A 630 -16.40 9.89 27.43
CA HIS A 630 -15.36 8.95 27.88
C HIS A 630 -14.77 9.32 29.27
N PRO A 631 -15.56 9.19 30.36
CA PRO A 631 -15.17 9.68 31.70
C PRO A 631 -13.94 9.00 32.32
N GLN A 632 -13.63 7.75 31.95
CA GLN A 632 -12.44 7.03 32.44
C GLN A 632 -11.13 7.63 31.89
N PHE A 633 -11.19 8.23 30.69
CA PHE A 633 -10.05 8.90 30.09
C PHE A 633 -9.82 10.28 30.72
N ALA A 634 -10.87 10.98 31.15
CA ALA A 634 -10.74 12.23 31.90
C ALA A 634 -9.88 12.06 33.17
N ASP A 635 -10.03 10.94 33.87
CA ASP A 635 -9.23 10.61 35.05
C ASP A 635 -7.74 10.37 34.71
N SER A 636 -7.47 9.72 33.58
CA SER A 636 -6.10 9.53 33.07
C SER A 636 -5.47 10.86 32.62
N MET A 637 -6.28 11.74 32.01
CA MET A 637 -5.86 13.07 31.59
C MET A 637 -5.52 13.98 32.78
N MET A 638 -6.26 13.92 33.88
CA MET A 638 -5.89 14.62 35.13
C MET A 638 -4.55 14.13 35.67
N LYS A 639 -4.30 12.82 35.61
CA LYS A 639 -3.02 12.24 36.04
C LYS A 639 -1.86 12.71 35.15
N ILE A 640 -2.04 12.71 33.84
CA ILE A 640 -1.05 13.23 32.87
C ILE A 640 -0.81 14.72 33.10
N ALA A 641 -1.86 15.52 33.32
CA ALA A 641 -1.77 16.95 33.63
C ALA A 641 -0.89 17.21 34.86
N GLN A 642 -1.11 16.43 35.93
CA GLN A 642 -0.33 16.57 37.17
C GLN A 642 1.10 16.02 37.04
N GLU A 643 1.30 14.85 36.42
CA GLU A 643 2.60 14.17 36.37
C GLU A 643 3.58 14.81 35.37
N ARG A 644 3.07 15.39 34.28
CA ARG A 644 3.93 15.92 33.20
C ARG A 644 3.96 17.43 33.11
N TYR A 645 2.88 18.11 33.49
CA TYR A 645 2.76 19.56 33.33
C TYR A 645 2.67 20.29 34.68
N ASP A 646 2.70 19.55 35.81
CA ASP A 646 2.52 20.08 37.17
C ASP A 646 1.23 20.89 37.35
N LEU A 647 0.18 20.48 36.64
CA LEU A 647 -1.12 21.15 36.59
C LEU A 647 -2.16 20.39 37.42
N SER A 648 -2.73 21.06 38.42
CA SER A 648 -3.86 20.53 39.21
C SER A 648 -5.17 20.92 38.54
N VAL A 649 -5.74 19.99 37.76
CA VAL A 649 -7.01 20.18 37.04
C VAL A 649 -8.09 19.34 37.70
N SER A 650 -9.22 19.96 38.08
CA SER A 650 -10.36 19.21 38.60
C SER A 650 -11.20 18.63 37.46
N ARG A 651 -11.91 17.53 37.75
CA ARG A 651 -12.83 16.91 36.80
C ARG A 651 -13.93 17.87 36.34
N GLU A 652 -14.41 18.75 37.23
CA GLU A 652 -15.38 19.78 36.88
C GLU A 652 -14.77 20.83 35.92
N GLN A 653 -13.49 21.17 36.06
CA GLN A 653 -12.80 22.10 35.15
C GLN A 653 -12.55 21.51 33.75
N LEU A 654 -12.37 20.19 33.64
CA LEU A 654 -12.24 19.50 32.34
C LEU A 654 -13.59 19.33 31.63
N LEU A 655 -14.69 19.17 32.38
CA LEU A 655 -16.00 18.80 31.84
C LEU A 655 -16.99 19.98 31.72
N ASN A 656 -16.73 21.12 32.39
CA ASN A 656 -17.55 22.32 32.25
C ASN A 656 -17.23 23.05 30.94
N HIS A 657 -17.92 22.65 29.87
CA HIS A 657 -18.44 23.46 28.76
C HIS A 657 -19.24 22.55 27.82
#